data_AF-A0A7C5GWY1-F1
#
_entry.id   AF-A0A7C5GWY1-F1
#
_cell.length_a   1.000
_cell.length_b   1.000
_cell.length_c   1.000
_cell.angle_alpha   90.00
_cell.angle_beta   90.00
_cell.angle_gamma   90.00
#
_symmetry.space_group_name_H-M   'P 1'
#
loop_
_entity.id
_entity.type
_entity.pdbx_description
1 polymer ?
#
loop_
_entity_poly.entity_id
_entity_poly.type
_entity_poly.pdbx_seq_one_letter_code
_entity_poly.pdbx_strand_id
1 'polypeptide(L)'
;MAESKAIVKGRTLPEGMDYNFLRQKGIEYITQLASDVWTDHNIHDPGITILEVLSYAITELTYRTRFHTKDILARKSDEEIQDFFTARQILTCNPLTIEDIRLLIIDCHGVQNGWLEVFNGPAFHYRCNEDDRGYRMSLKAKEGFEKKVLKGLYNVFLQLEEDDELGDLNTNIIEWELEKDDETIPVRIVTPPVEVEFPLYYKEESLLQILDGEIKGHEFVWLDRGELSFEIKIVFDGAEPFSVSAGSFRVLLPPYVTVDVVDELEQMLKSSEADSFFKFYTKRLKRILAIIKDVYCRLHSHRNLCEDYVRFGIVKSQEISLCADIELAPEADPEQVLARIFFEVDRFLAPPVSFYSLKEMLEKGKTVDEIFEGLVMQQGFVDRDELRESELKDRIHVSDLYRIILGIDGVVSVRDLLVTNYLDGVPQTSGERWCLKLGGKYHLNLRHEWSRIIFYKNRVPFYADREQVETLLQHLKAEHIKPKLNGYDADLDVPQGRVLPLDEYYSVQNDFPLVYGVGKAGLPSTADARRKAQARQLKAFLMFFDQLLASYLSQLENVKNLLSVAAPVDATYSVRPLYNEPDKEEDDFPSVEYLLNDFIEFVREKTGSTELDAIDRKKLADYWKEFREIENGYLQKLREYTEPEELFLERRSRFLDHLIARFAESFTDYAMVIYMAAAEGSYAEKLDTLRDMIKDKEDFLRSYPEISRDRSKAFKYRCLKEEESLWDSANVSGLKKRLSKLFGIDNYERRTIGYCEKDVNKDFKIKKVGENRYEIALHIDVDRDTYSYREQALKSKRFTAESTDAQKKEAGTRISHIIERSPLKENYRIKKMSGWFRLELIGSDGDVLAQCRKRFTTEKDAEQYRDGIIKYMRSKYFREGFHIFEHILFRPVDDVEIT
;
A
#
# COMPACT_ATOMS: atom_id res chain seq x y z
N MET A 1 2.77 -1.01 39.20
CA MET A 1 2.50 -1.36 40.61
C MET A 1 1.59 -2.57 40.61
N ALA A 2 1.98 -3.67 41.25
CA ALA A 2 1.16 -4.86 41.35
C ALA A 2 0.00 -4.58 42.33
N GLU A 3 -1.23 -4.48 41.82
CA GLU A 3 -2.43 -4.38 42.66
C GLU A 3 -2.53 -5.61 43.56
N SER A 4 -2.73 -5.37 44.86
CA SER A 4 -2.93 -6.43 45.84
C SER A 4 -4.19 -7.22 45.48
N LYS A 5 -4.05 -8.53 45.24
CA LYS A 5 -5.17 -9.48 45.10
C LYS A 5 -5.88 -9.69 46.44
N ALA A 6 -6.59 -8.67 46.92
CA ALA A 6 -7.55 -8.84 48.00
C ALA A 6 -8.86 -9.36 47.39
N ILE A 7 -9.37 -10.51 47.87
CA ILE A 7 -10.69 -11.00 47.48
C ILE A 7 -11.73 -10.03 48.05
N VAL A 8 -12.32 -9.20 47.19
CA VAL A 8 -13.34 -8.23 47.59
C VAL A 8 -14.58 -8.98 48.07
N LYS A 9 -14.92 -8.79 49.35
CA LYS A 9 -16.14 -9.37 49.95
C LYS A 9 -17.35 -8.60 49.41
N GLY A 10 -18.33 -9.30 48.85
CA GLY A 10 -19.54 -8.68 48.29
C GLY A 10 -19.42 -8.18 46.84
N ARG A 11 -18.54 -8.79 46.02
CA ARG A 11 -18.46 -8.48 44.59
C ARG A 11 -19.79 -8.79 43.90
N THR A 12 -20.45 -7.77 43.34
CA THR A 12 -21.62 -7.97 42.48
C THR A 12 -21.17 -8.62 41.19
N LEU A 13 -21.66 -9.84 40.93
CA LEU A 13 -21.41 -10.53 39.67
C LEU A 13 -22.32 -9.93 38.58
N PRO A 14 -21.87 -9.87 37.32
CA PRO A 14 -22.77 -9.66 36.20
C PRO A 14 -23.89 -10.70 36.23
N GLU A 15 -25.10 -10.31 35.82
CA GLU A 15 -26.30 -11.18 35.84
C GLU A 15 -26.05 -12.56 35.22
N GLY A 16 -25.36 -12.63 34.08
CA GLY A 16 -25.06 -13.91 33.41
C GLY A 16 -24.00 -14.78 34.12
N MET A 17 -23.31 -14.27 35.14
CA MET A 17 -22.42 -15.05 36.01
C MET A 17 -23.05 -15.35 37.39
N ASP A 18 -24.19 -14.75 37.70
CA ASP A 18 -24.91 -14.99 38.95
C ASP A 18 -25.86 -16.18 38.78
N TYR A 19 -25.42 -17.33 39.28
CA TYR A 19 -26.19 -18.56 39.28
C TYR A 19 -27.59 -18.39 39.87
N ASN A 20 -27.73 -17.68 41.00
CA ASN A 20 -29.02 -17.52 41.67
C ASN A 20 -29.98 -16.69 40.82
N PHE A 21 -29.46 -15.64 40.19
CA PHE A 21 -30.22 -14.83 39.25
C PHE A 21 -30.71 -15.66 38.05
N LEU A 22 -29.81 -16.43 37.41
CA LEU A 22 -30.15 -17.26 36.26
C LEU A 22 -31.21 -18.32 36.61
N ARG A 23 -31.04 -18.99 37.75
CA ARG A 23 -32.01 -19.98 38.26
C ARG A 23 -33.36 -19.34 38.53
N GLN A 24 -33.37 -18.18 39.19
CA GLN A 24 -34.60 -17.44 39.49
C GLN A 24 -35.33 -17.04 38.19
N LYS A 25 -34.60 -16.53 37.20
CA LYS A 25 -35.15 -16.20 35.87
C LYS A 25 -35.70 -17.41 35.14
N GLY A 26 -35.01 -18.56 35.22
CA GLY A 26 -35.51 -19.82 34.66
C GLY A 26 -36.85 -20.24 35.27
N ILE A 27 -36.98 -20.18 36.60
CA ILE A 27 -38.25 -20.49 37.29
C ILE A 27 -39.35 -19.50 36.89
N GLU A 28 -39.03 -18.21 36.77
CA GLU A 28 -39.97 -17.19 36.28
C GLU A 28 -40.50 -17.55 34.88
N TYR A 29 -39.62 -17.95 33.95
CA TYR A 29 -40.03 -18.37 32.60
C TYR A 29 -40.87 -19.66 32.60
N ILE A 30 -40.50 -20.66 33.39
CA ILE A 30 -41.30 -21.89 33.53
C ILE A 30 -42.71 -21.55 34.05
N THR A 31 -42.79 -20.70 35.08
CA THR A 31 -44.08 -20.28 35.66
C THR A 31 -44.93 -19.54 34.64
N GLN A 32 -44.33 -18.67 33.81
CA GLN A 32 -45.07 -17.93 32.79
C GLN A 32 -45.57 -18.81 31.64
N LEU A 33 -44.78 -19.82 31.24
CA LEU A 33 -45.08 -20.64 30.07
C LEU A 33 -45.90 -21.89 30.38
N ALA A 34 -45.81 -22.41 31.61
CA ALA A 34 -46.31 -23.73 31.96
C ALA A 34 -47.02 -23.81 33.32
N SER A 35 -47.47 -22.69 33.92
CA SER A 35 -48.16 -22.69 35.23
C SER A 35 -49.33 -23.67 35.34
N ASP A 36 -49.99 -23.94 34.21
CA ASP A 36 -51.20 -24.78 34.18
C ASP A 36 -50.88 -26.28 34.16
N VAL A 37 -49.63 -26.65 33.81
CA VAL A 37 -49.20 -28.04 33.60
C VAL A 37 -48.08 -28.45 34.56
N TRP A 38 -47.14 -27.54 34.84
CA TRP A 38 -46.02 -27.74 35.74
C TRP A 38 -46.15 -26.78 36.92
N THR A 39 -46.61 -27.32 38.06
CA THR A 39 -46.94 -26.54 39.27
C THR A 39 -45.94 -26.72 40.41
N ASP A 40 -45.10 -27.75 40.35
CA ASP A 40 -44.08 -28.05 41.35
C ASP A 40 -42.70 -27.57 40.86
N HIS A 41 -42.13 -26.57 41.53
CA HIS A 41 -40.82 -25.99 41.22
C HIS A 41 -39.79 -26.24 42.34
N ASN A 42 -39.98 -27.30 43.13
CA ASN A 42 -39.09 -27.64 44.22
C ASN A 42 -37.84 -28.41 43.74
N ILE A 43 -36.81 -28.46 44.60
CA ILE A 43 -35.49 -29.05 44.31
C ILE A 43 -35.54 -30.54 43.94
N HIS A 44 -36.59 -31.25 44.38
CA HIS A 44 -36.74 -32.68 44.10
C HIS A 44 -37.26 -32.96 42.67
N ASP A 45 -37.74 -31.95 41.95
CA ASP A 45 -38.20 -32.08 40.58
C ASP A 45 -37.00 -32.23 39.61
N PRO A 46 -36.96 -33.30 38.79
CA PRO A 46 -35.91 -33.48 37.79
C PRO A 46 -35.77 -32.36 36.78
N GLY A 47 -36.87 -31.69 36.41
CA GLY A 47 -36.84 -30.54 35.50
C GLY A 47 -36.19 -29.31 36.13
N ILE A 48 -36.38 -29.11 37.44
CA ILE A 48 -35.65 -28.06 38.18
C ILE A 48 -34.17 -28.41 38.29
N THR A 49 -33.82 -29.69 38.49
CA THR A 49 -32.41 -30.13 38.44
C THR A 49 -31.77 -29.82 37.08
N ILE A 50 -32.48 -30.06 35.97
CA ILE A 50 -32.00 -29.69 34.62
C ILE A 50 -31.78 -28.18 34.53
N LEU A 51 -32.75 -27.37 34.99
CA LEU A 51 -32.61 -25.92 34.99
C LEU A 51 -31.39 -25.45 35.80
N GLU A 52 -31.13 -26.05 36.96
CA GLU A 52 -29.99 -25.71 37.82
C GLU A 52 -28.66 -26.00 37.12
N VAL A 53 -28.53 -27.18 36.50
CA VAL A 53 -27.32 -27.54 35.74
C VAL A 53 -27.11 -26.59 34.55
N LEU A 54 -28.17 -26.28 33.78
CA LEU A 54 -28.06 -25.34 32.66
C LEU A 54 -27.75 -23.91 33.13
N SER A 55 -28.31 -23.49 34.27
CA SER A 55 -27.99 -22.19 34.88
C SER A 55 -26.52 -22.10 35.24
N TYR A 56 -25.93 -23.18 35.76
CA TYR A 56 -24.49 -23.25 36.03
C TYR A 56 -23.68 -23.17 34.74
N ALA A 57 -24.02 -23.93 33.70
CA ALA A 57 -23.32 -23.91 32.41
C ALA A 57 -23.29 -22.50 31.77
N ILE A 58 -24.40 -21.75 31.86
CA ILE A 58 -24.49 -20.37 31.33
C ILE A 58 -23.50 -19.43 32.05
N THR A 59 -23.17 -19.66 33.32
CA THR A 59 -22.18 -18.85 34.04
C THR A 59 -20.81 -18.92 33.39
N GLU A 60 -20.43 -20.09 32.87
CA GLU A 60 -19.16 -20.30 32.18
C GLU A 60 -19.13 -19.59 30.82
N LEU A 61 -20.21 -19.67 30.05
CA LEU A 61 -20.31 -18.93 28.77
C LEU A 61 -20.09 -17.44 29.00
N THR A 62 -20.80 -16.86 29.98
CA THR A 62 -20.66 -15.43 30.29
C THR A 62 -19.25 -15.09 30.79
N TYR A 63 -18.62 -16.00 31.53
CA TYR A 63 -17.24 -15.85 31.99
C TYR A 63 -16.26 -15.73 30.82
N ARG A 64 -16.32 -16.67 29.86
CA ARG A 64 -15.40 -16.71 28.71
C ARG A 64 -15.65 -15.57 27.72
N THR A 65 -16.91 -15.20 27.47
CA THR A 65 -17.26 -14.07 26.58
C THR A 65 -16.75 -12.73 27.09
N ARG A 66 -16.37 -12.65 28.36
CA ARG A 66 -15.86 -11.43 29.01
C ARG A 66 -14.35 -11.38 29.17
N PHE A 67 -13.61 -12.32 28.57
CA PHE A 67 -12.17 -12.18 28.43
C PHE A 67 -11.80 -10.91 27.65
N HIS A 68 -10.57 -10.43 27.83
CA HIS A 68 -10.12 -9.24 27.11
C HIS A 68 -10.18 -9.52 25.60
N THR A 69 -10.61 -8.53 24.82
CA THR A 69 -10.74 -8.66 23.36
C THR A 69 -9.45 -9.14 22.70
N LYS A 70 -8.29 -8.67 23.17
CA LYS A 70 -6.99 -9.15 22.67
C LYS A 70 -6.78 -10.65 22.87
N ASP A 71 -7.30 -11.23 23.95
CA ASP A 71 -7.18 -12.65 24.25
C ASP A 71 -8.21 -13.47 23.45
N ILE A 72 -9.42 -12.92 23.24
CA ILE A 72 -10.44 -13.56 22.38
C ILE A 72 -9.97 -13.62 20.92
N LEU A 73 -9.29 -12.58 20.46
CA LEU A 73 -8.78 -12.48 19.09
C LEU A 73 -7.37 -13.07 18.92
N ALA A 74 -6.77 -13.64 19.98
CA ALA A 74 -5.41 -14.16 19.91
C ALA A 74 -5.30 -15.39 18.99
N ARG A 75 -4.23 -15.41 18.19
CA ARG A 75 -3.84 -16.55 17.34
C ARG A 75 -2.67 -17.31 17.94
N LYS A 76 -2.55 -18.59 17.58
CA LYS A 76 -1.35 -19.38 17.89
C LYS A 76 -0.16 -18.79 17.12
N SER A 77 1.05 -18.89 17.69
CA SER A 77 2.27 -18.26 17.15
C SER A 77 2.60 -18.64 15.71
N ASP A 78 2.12 -19.79 15.25
CA ASP A 78 2.48 -20.38 13.96
C ASP A 78 1.52 -19.94 12.84
N GLU A 79 0.50 -19.12 13.16
CA GLU A 79 -0.43 -18.54 12.19
C GLU A 79 0.07 -17.17 11.72
N GLU A 80 0.66 -17.11 10.52
CA GLU A 80 1.04 -15.84 9.86
C GLU A 80 -0.19 -15.12 9.25
N ILE A 81 -1.21 -14.83 10.07
CA ILE A 81 -2.43 -14.13 9.63
C ILE A 81 -2.48 -12.74 10.25
N GLN A 82 -2.47 -11.72 9.41
CA GLN A 82 -2.70 -10.33 9.83
C GLN A 82 -4.20 -10.01 9.80
N ASP A 83 -4.84 -9.96 10.98
CA ASP A 83 -6.29 -9.76 11.08
C ASP A 83 -6.77 -8.33 10.78
N PHE A 84 -5.94 -7.33 11.05
CA PHE A 84 -6.25 -5.91 10.89
C PHE A 84 -5.07 -5.12 10.31
N PHE A 85 -5.38 -4.04 9.60
CA PHE A 85 -4.36 -3.11 9.11
C PHE A 85 -3.79 -2.28 10.26
N THR A 86 -2.49 -1.97 10.17
CA THR A 86 -1.82 -1.05 11.10
C THR A 86 -2.09 0.41 10.74
N ALA A 87 -1.75 1.34 11.62
CA ALA A 87 -1.91 2.77 11.38
C ALA A 87 -1.10 3.21 10.15
N ARG A 88 0.16 2.78 10.04
CA ARG A 88 1.03 3.08 8.90
C ARG A 88 0.48 2.55 7.57
N GLN A 89 -0.21 1.41 7.57
CA GLN A 89 -0.79 0.81 6.37
C GLN A 89 -2.03 1.57 5.88
N ILE A 90 -2.86 2.10 6.80
CA ILE A 90 -4.22 2.57 6.47
C ILE A 90 -4.40 4.08 6.47
N LEU A 91 -3.63 4.82 7.27
CA LEU A 91 -3.74 6.28 7.39
C LEU A 91 -2.89 7.03 6.36
N THR A 92 -1.91 6.37 5.77
CA THR A 92 -0.98 7.00 4.81
C THR A 92 -1.59 7.08 3.42
N CYS A 93 -1.26 8.15 2.69
CA CYS A 93 -1.70 8.44 1.33
C CYS A 93 -0.51 8.61 0.37
N ASN A 94 -0.73 8.40 -0.93
CA ASN A 94 0.25 8.82 -1.94
C ASN A 94 0.38 10.36 -1.91
N PRO A 95 1.60 10.93 -2.05
CA PRO A 95 1.80 12.38 -2.03
C PRO A 95 0.91 13.12 -3.02
N LEU A 96 0.08 14.04 -2.53
CA LEU A 96 -0.88 14.78 -3.36
C LEU A 96 -0.62 16.28 -3.34
N THR A 97 -0.34 16.86 -2.17
CA THR A 97 -0.09 18.29 -2.03
C THR A 97 1.37 18.64 -2.31
N ILE A 98 1.66 19.92 -2.57
CA ILE A 98 3.04 20.42 -2.70
C ILE A 98 3.86 20.06 -1.46
N GLU A 99 3.27 20.14 -0.27
CA GLU A 99 3.92 19.79 1.00
C GLU A 99 4.24 18.29 1.09
N ASP A 100 3.34 17.41 0.64
CA ASP A 100 3.59 15.96 0.64
C ASP A 100 4.68 15.57 -0.37
N ILE A 101 4.68 16.20 -1.55
CA ILE A 101 5.70 15.95 -2.57
C ILE A 101 7.05 16.51 -2.09
N ARG A 102 7.05 17.63 -1.37
CA ARG A 102 8.24 18.17 -0.68
C ARG A 102 8.79 17.16 0.34
N LEU A 103 7.93 16.55 1.16
CA LEU A 103 8.34 15.47 2.07
C LEU A 103 8.91 14.26 1.30
N LEU A 104 8.35 13.90 0.15
CA LEU A 104 8.88 12.81 -0.70
C LEU A 104 10.28 13.10 -1.20
N ILE A 105 10.59 14.36 -1.53
CA ILE A 105 11.92 14.81 -1.94
C ILE A 105 12.90 14.77 -0.76
N ILE A 106 12.47 15.27 0.40
CA ILE A 106 13.28 15.32 1.63
C ILE A 106 13.64 13.91 2.13
N ASP A 107 12.75 12.94 1.95
CA ASP A 107 12.95 11.53 2.30
C ASP A 107 13.95 10.81 1.36
N CYS A 108 14.50 11.48 0.34
CA CYS A 108 15.61 10.97 -0.48
C CYS A 108 16.97 11.14 0.23
N HIS A 109 17.87 10.17 0.08
CA HIS A 109 19.25 10.30 0.56
C HIS A 109 20.00 11.41 -0.20
N GLY A 110 20.85 12.17 0.50
CA GLY A 110 21.61 13.28 -0.07
C GLY A 110 20.81 14.57 -0.23
N VAL A 111 19.53 14.61 0.18
CA VAL A 111 18.67 15.80 0.09
C VAL A 111 18.34 16.33 1.49
N GLN A 112 18.80 17.54 1.80
CA GLN A 112 18.51 18.21 3.06
C GLN A 112 17.13 18.86 3.05
N ASN A 113 16.76 19.50 1.93
CA ASN A 113 15.46 20.15 1.75
C ASN A 113 15.07 20.16 0.26
N GLY A 114 13.81 20.45 -0.04
CA GLY A 114 13.35 20.61 -1.42
C GLY A 114 12.15 21.54 -1.53
N TRP A 115 11.91 22.09 -2.72
CA TRP A 115 10.76 22.95 -3.01
C TRP A 115 10.19 22.63 -4.38
N LEU A 116 8.87 22.80 -4.52
CA LEU A 116 8.19 22.70 -5.80
C LEU A 116 7.56 24.04 -6.16
N GLU A 117 7.75 24.45 -7.41
CA GLU A 117 7.11 25.63 -7.98
C GLU A 117 6.34 25.26 -9.24
N VAL A 118 5.21 25.93 -9.50
CA VAL A 118 4.46 25.70 -10.73
C VAL A 118 5.28 26.17 -11.93
N PHE A 119 5.47 25.29 -12.91
CA PHE A 119 6.15 25.61 -14.15
C PHE A 119 5.19 26.31 -15.12
N ASN A 120 5.37 27.62 -15.26
CA ASN A 120 4.67 28.44 -16.26
C ASN A 120 5.43 28.42 -17.60
N GLY A 121 5.61 27.22 -18.16
CA GLY A 121 6.35 26.98 -19.40
C GLY A 121 5.77 27.64 -20.65
N PRO A 122 6.45 27.52 -21.80
CA PRO A 122 6.02 28.17 -23.03
C PRO A 122 4.63 27.69 -23.42
N ALA A 123 3.76 28.65 -23.72
CA ALA A 123 2.41 28.36 -24.16
C ALA A 123 2.43 27.60 -25.49
N PHE A 124 1.57 26.58 -25.61
CA PHE A 124 1.27 26.00 -26.91
C PHE A 124 0.13 26.79 -27.54
N HIS A 125 0.09 26.80 -28.86
CA HIS A 125 -0.90 27.52 -29.63
C HIS A 125 -1.75 26.50 -30.38
N TYR A 126 -3.07 26.65 -30.39
CA TYR A 126 -3.94 25.75 -31.12
C TYR A 126 -5.01 26.50 -31.92
N ARG A 127 -5.49 25.89 -33.00
CA ARG A 127 -6.57 26.42 -33.83
C ARG A 127 -7.56 25.30 -34.12
N CYS A 128 -8.84 25.59 -33.92
CA CYS A 128 -9.92 24.74 -34.43
C CYS A 128 -10.09 25.04 -35.93
N ASN A 129 -10.04 24.00 -36.76
CA ASN A 129 -10.32 24.12 -38.18
C ASN A 129 -11.83 23.88 -38.40
N GLU A 130 -12.54 24.91 -38.87
CA GLU A 130 -14.00 24.90 -38.98
C GLU A 130 -14.51 23.84 -39.98
N ASP A 131 -13.70 23.52 -41.00
CA ASP A 131 -14.08 22.61 -42.09
C ASP A 131 -14.04 21.13 -41.74
N ASP A 132 -13.12 20.68 -40.85
CA ASP A 132 -12.94 19.27 -40.49
C ASP A 132 -13.10 18.99 -38.98
N ARG A 133 -13.43 20.01 -38.17
CA ARG A 133 -13.45 19.97 -36.70
C ARG A 133 -12.14 19.45 -36.10
N GLY A 134 -11.04 19.53 -36.86
CA GLY A 134 -9.71 19.12 -36.46
C GLY A 134 -9.01 20.22 -35.66
N TYR A 135 -8.22 19.81 -34.67
CA TYR A 135 -7.37 20.72 -33.93
C TYR A 135 -5.95 20.70 -34.51
N ARG A 136 -5.40 21.88 -34.82
CA ARG A 136 -3.97 22.04 -35.15
C ARG A 136 -3.25 22.64 -33.97
N MET A 137 -2.07 22.11 -33.63
CA MET A 137 -1.24 22.58 -32.51
C MET A 137 0.12 23.09 -33.01
N SER A 138 0.67 24.11 -32.35
CA SER A 138 2.01 24.64 -32.58
C SER A 138 2.67 25.11 -31.29
N LEU A 139 3.95 24.78 -31.09
CA LEU A 139 4.76 25.28 -29.97
C LEU A 139 5.29 26.71 -30.19
N LYS A 140 5.01 27.30 -31.36
CA LYS A 140 5.37 28.67 -31.70
C LYS A 140 4.09 29.47 -31.97
N ALA A 141 4.12 30.76 -31.68
CA ALA A 141 3.03 31.66 -32.03
C ALA A 141 2.79 31.61 -33.55
N LYS A 142 1.52 31.45 -33.94
CA LYS A 142 1.07 31.44 -35.32
C LYS A 142 -0.22 32.24 -35.44
N GLU A 143 -0.37 32.94 -36.56
CA GLU A 143 -1.56 33.73 -36.84
C GLU A 143 -2.81 32.85 -36.87
N GLY A 144 -3.87 33.28 -36.16
CA GLY A 144 -5.13 32.54 -36.00
C GLY A 144 -5.08 31.35 -35.04
N PHE A 145 -4.00 31.18 -34.24
CA PHE A 145 -3.94 30.19 -33.17
C PHE A 145 -4.04 30.87 -31.80
N GLU A 146 -4.80 30.28 -30.88
CA GLU A 146 -4.97 30.74 -29.51
C GLU A 146 -3.86 30.22 -28.60
N LYS A 147 -3.34 31.08 -27.72
CA LYS A 147 -2.28 30.77 -26.74
C LYS A 147 -2.87 30.07 -25.51
N LYS A 148 -2.31 28.92 -25.13
CA LYS A 148 -2.72 28.12 -23.96
C LYS A 148 -1.52 27.67 -23.13
N VAL A 149 -1.67 27.65 -21.81
CA VAL A 149 -0.64 27.17 -20.87
C VAL A 149 -1.10 25.87 -20.21
N LEU A 150 -0.18 24.91 -20.08
CA LEU A 150 -0.45 23.63 -19.43
C LEU A 150 -0.39 23.77 -17.91
N LYS A 151 -1.36 23.16 -17.23
CA LYS A 151 -1.37 23.03 -15.76
C LYS A 151 -0.78 21.69 -15.34
N GLY A 152 -0.30 21.61 -14.10
CA GLY A 152 0.23 20.38 -13.51
C GLY A 152 1.66 20.06 -13.89
N LEU A 153 2.43 21.07 -14.29
CA LEU A 153 3.87 20.97 -14.52
C LEU A 153 4.60 21.68 -13.39
N TYR A 154 5.68 21.10 -12.87
CA TYR A 154 6.40 21.62 -11.71
C TYR A 154 7.91 21.73 -11.95
N ASN A 155 8.51 22.78 -11.41
CA ASN A 155 9.94 22.89 -11.16
C ASN A 155 10.25 22.35 -9.77
N VAL A 156 11.40 21.68 -9.63
CA VAL A 156 11.90 21.06 -8.42
C VAL A 156 13.24 21.69 -8.08
N PHE A 157 13.35 22.28 -6.89
CA PHE A 157 14.59 22.85 -6.39
C PHE A 157 15.05 22.07 -5.16
N LEU A 158 16.34 21.72 -5.13
CA LEU A 158 16.92 20.87 -4.08
C LEU A 158 17.94 21.66 -3.27
N GLN A 159 17.90 21.44 -1.96
CA GLN A 159 19.03 21.68 -1.08
C GLN A 159 19.61 20.31 -0.71
N LEU A 160 20.88 20.11 -1.01
CA LEU A 160 21.59 18.86 -0.80
C LEU A 160 22.25 18.83 0.57
N GLU A 161 22.42 17.64 1.10
CA GLU A 161 23.26 17.40 2.28
C GLU A 161 24.72 17.71 1.94
N GLU A 162 25.50 18.07 2.96
CA GLU A 162 26.95 18.22 2.83
C GLU A 162 27.57 16.85 2.52
N ASP A 163 28.54 16.83 1.61
CA ASP A 163 29.21 15.60 1.18
C ASP A 163 30.57 15.51 1.89
N ASP A 164 30.85 14.37 2.52
CA ASP A 164 32.06 14.16 3.33
C ASP A 164 33.36 14.41 2.55
N GLU A 165 33.37 14.19 1.23
CA GLU A 165 34.55 14.36 0.38
C GLU A 165 34.53 15.65 -0.44
N LEU A 166 33.35 16.16 -0.78
CA LEU A 166 33.18 17.27 -1.73
C LEU A 166 32.70 18.57 -1.08
N GLY A 167 32.38 18.55 0.21
CA GLY A 167 31.88 19.69 0.97
C GLY A 167 30.46 20.10 0.57
N ASP A 168 30.18 21.39 0.64
CA ASP A 168 28.86 21.95 0.32
C ASP A 168 28.54 21.81 -1.17
N LEU A 169 27.58 20.94 -1.49
CA LEU A 169 27.11 20.74 -2.85
C LEU A 169 26.19 21.87 -3.34
N ASN A 170 25.73 22.77 -2.46
CA ASN A 170 24.76 23.82 -2.77
C ASN A 170 25.38 25.12 -3.29
N THR A 171 26.68 25.34 -3.04
CA THR A 171 27.37 26.56 -3.47
C THR A 171 27.76 26.51 -4.95
N ASN A 172 27.54 27.59 -5.69
CA ASN A 172 28.11 27.72 -7.04
C ASN A 172 29.56 28.21 -7.02
N ILE A 173 30.14 28.43 -5.85
CA ILE A 173 31.51 28.92 -5.68
C ILE A 173 32.38 27.79 -5.17
N ILE A 174 33.45 27.52 -5.90
CA ILE A 174 34.53 26.62 -5.48
C ILE A 174 35.74 27.50 -5.13
N GLU A 175 36.22 27.36 -3.90
CA GLU A 175 37.49 27.97 -3.49
C GLU A 175 38.64 27.11 -4.00
N TRP A 176 39.64 27.76 -4.58
CA TRP A 176 40.78 27.10 -5.18
C TRP A 176 42.05 27.91 -4.97
N GLU A 177 43.21 27.27 -5.09
CA GLU A 177 44.51 27.93 -4.98
C GLU A 177 45.28 27.77 -6.29
N LEU A 178 45.84 28.88 -6.78
CA LEU A 178 46.76 28.90 -7.90
C LEU A 178 48.18 29.05 -7.38
N GLU A 179 49.11 28.22 -7.87
CA GLU A 179 50.53 28.36 -7.54
C GLU A 179 51.21 29.34 -8.48
N LYS A 180 51.86 30.37 -7.92
CA LYS A 180 52.67 31.35 -8.66
C LYS A 180 53.92 31.71 -7.86
N ASP A 181 55.11 31.50 -8.43
CA ASP A 181 56.39 31.91 -7.82
C ASP A 181 56.59 31.45 -6.35
N ASP A 182 56.22 30.20 -6.04
CA ASP A 182 56.21 29.59 -4.69
C ASP A 182 55.22 30.23 -3.69
N GLU A 183 54.29 31.08 -4.15
CA GLU A 183 53.16 31.60 -3.38
C GLU A 183 51.83 30.99 -3.86
N THR A 184 50.90 30.72 -2.93
CA THR A 184 49.54 30.29 -3.24
C THR A 184 48.61 31.49 -3.30
N ILE A 185 47.93 31.65 -4.44
CA ILE A 185 46.97 32.72 -4.67
C ILE A 185 45.57 32.14 -4.57
N PRO A 186 44.78 32.50 -3.55
CA PRO A 186 43.41 32.03 -3.43
C PRO A 186 42.52 32.68 -4.49
N VAL A 187 41.74 31.87 -5.18
CA VAL A 187 40.76 32.28 -6.20
C VAL A 187 39.41 31.64 -5.91
N ARG A 188 38.33 32.33 -6.29
CA ARG A 188 36.97 31.81 -6.19
C ARG A 188 36.42 31.57 -7.59
N ILE A 189 36.13 30.32 -7.93
CA ILE A 189 35.61 29.94 -9.23
C ILE A 189 34.09 29.78 -9.12
N VAL A 190 33.35 30.69 -9.75
CA VAL A 190 31.89 30.62 -9.88
C VAL A 190 31.56 29.68 -11.02
N THR A 191 30.96 28.54 -10.68
CA THR A 191 30.49 27.53 -11.62
C THR A 191 29.09 27.87 -12.14
N PRO A 192 28.74 27.42 -13.35
CA PRO A 192 27.36 27.45 -13.82
C PRO A 192 26.40 26.77 -12.84
N PRO A 193 25.16 27.27 -12.69
CA PRO A 193 24.16 26.60 -11.88
C PRO A 193 23.81 25.24 -12.48
N VAL A 194 23.68 24.23 -11.63
CA VAL A 194 23.28 22.89 -12.07
C VAL A 194 21.75 22.84 -12.18
N GLU A 195 21.25 22.91 -13.43
CA GLU A 195 19.84 22.76 -13.78
C GLU A 195 19.65 21.71 -14.89
N VAL A 196 18.63 20.86 -14.77
CA VAL A 196 18.26 19.79 -15.71
C VAL A 196 16.77 19.93 -16.06
N GLU A 197 16.40 19.86 -17.34
CA GLU A 197 15.00 19.97 -17.80
C GLU A 197 14.52 18.66 -18.46
N PHE A 198 13.30 18.22 -18.12
CA PHE A 198 12.62 17.00 -18.55
C PHE A 198 11.25 17.30 -19.21
N PRO A 199 10.73 16.40 -20.08
CA PRO A 199 11.44 15.27 -20.63
C PRO A 199 12.50 15.76 -21.61
N LEU A 200 13.66 15.11 -21.57
CA LEU A 200 14.78 15.43 -22.44
C LEU A 200 14.45 14.93 -23.86
N TYR A 201 13.66 15.68 -24.63
CA TYR A 201 13.15 15.29 -25.96
C TYR A 201 14.23 14.87 -26.97
N TYR A 202 15.52 15.11 -26.66
CA TYR A 202 16.69 14.63 -27.39
C TYR A 202 17.88 14.20 -26.50
N LYS A 203 17.74 14.10 -25.16
CA LYS A 203 18.89 14.10 -24.23
C LYS A 203 18.76 13.26 -22.94
N GLU A 204 17.78 12.36 -22.78
CA GLU A 204 17.75 11.46 -21.59
C GLU A 204 19.03 10.61 -21.56
N GLU A 205 19.52 10.28 -22.75
CA GLU A 205 20.84 9.74 -23.00
C GLU A 205 21.97 10.61 -22.46
N SER A 206 21.93 11.95 -22.53
CA SER A 206 23.02 12.82 -22.06
C SER A 206 23.21 12.82 -20.54
N LEU A 207 22.13 12.76 -19.76
CA LEU A 207 22.22 12.64 -18.31
C LEU A 207 22.79 11.26 -17.92
N LEU A 208 22.26 10.20 -18.53
CA LEU A 208 22.75 8.83 -18.33
C LEU A 208 24.22 8.69 -18.78
N GLN A 209 24.57 9.26 -19.91
CA GLN A 209 25.93 9.35 -20.44
C GLN A 209 26.89 10.04 -19.46
N ILE A 210 26.49 11.14 -18.81
CA ILE A 210 27.34 11.80 -17.81
C ILE A 210 27.51 10.92 -16.56
N LEU A 211 26.44 10.26 -16.11
CA LEU A 211 26.46 9.43 -14.91
C LEU A 211 27.26 8.14 -15.11
N ASP A 212 27.03 7.46 -16.23
CA ASP A 212 27.59 6.15 -16.55
C ASP A 212 28.95 6.26 -17.26
N GLY A 213 29.25 7.38 -17.91
CA GLY A 213 30.46 7.58 -18.70
C GLY A 213 31.70 7.80 -17.84
N GLU A 214 32.80 7.13 -18.17
CA GLU A 214 34.10 7.40 -17.55
C GLU A 214 34.69 8.70 -18.10
N ILE A 215 35.31 9.53 -17.25
CA ILE A 215 35.86 10.81 -17.69
C ILE A 215 37.25 10.57 -18.26
N LYS A 216 37.44 10.89 -19.54
CA LYS A 216 38.74 10.85 -20.23
C LYS A 216 39.57 12.10 -19.95
N GLY A 217 38.90 13.24 -19.79
CA GLY A 217 39.53 14.54 -19.53
C GLY A 217 38.59 15.70 -19.85
N HIS A 218 39.16 16.84 -20.22
CA HIS A 218 38.43 18.03 -20.60
C HIS A 218 39.08 18.72 -21.81
N GLU A 219 38.28 19.46 -22.55
CA GLU A 219 38.71 20.31 -23.65
C GLU A 219 38.44 21.77 -23.28
N PHE A 220 39.48 22.59 -23.37
CA PHE A 220 39.35 24.03 -23.23
C PHE A 220 38.67 24.64 -24.47
N VAL A 221 37.63 25.45 -24.27
CA VAL A 221 36.88 26.10 -25.37
C VAL A 221 37.35 27.53 -25.59
N TRP A 222 37.30 28.37 -24.55
CA TRP A 222 37.76 29.76 -24.59
C TRP A 222 38.04 30.30 -23.18
N LEU A 223 38.83 31.39 -23.10
CA LEU A 223 39.11 32.19 -21.90
C LEU A 223 39.03 33.67 -22.29
N ASP A 224 38.17 34.42 -21.61
CA ASP A 224 38.18 35.86 -21.60
C ASP A 224 39.16 36.35 -20.53
N ARG A 225 40.29 36.88 -20.97
CA ARG A 225 41.35 37.39 -20.09
C ARG A 225 40.95 38.67 -19.35
N GLY A 226 39.96 39.42 -19.84
CA GLY A 226 39.51 40.69 -19.23
C GLY A 226 38.45 40.47 -18.15
N GLU A 227 37.44 39.64 -18.43
CA GLU A 227 36.39 39.32 -17.46
C GLU A 227 36.74 38.13 -16.55
N LEU A 228 37.89 37.48 -16.79
CA LEU A 228 38.34 36.25 -16.13
C LEU A 228 37.26 35.18 -16.15
N SER A 229 36.74 34.88 -17.35
CA SER A 229 35.72 33.86 -17.57
C SER A 229 36.19 32.83 -18.58
N PHE A 230 35.78 31.57 -18.43
CA PHE A 230 36.19 30.50 -19.35
C PHE A 230 35.09 29.48 -19.58
N GLU A 231 35.21 28.70 -20.65
CA GLU A 231 34.34 27.56 -20.92
C GLU A 231 35.19 26.31 -21.22
N ILE A 232 34.72 25.18 -20.72
CA ILE A 232 35.30 23.86 -20.98
C ILE A 232 34.22 22.90 -21.48
N LYS A 233 34.67 21.83 -22.13
CA LYS A 233 33.88 20.63 -22.35
C LYS A 233 34.48 19.48 -21.56
N ILE A 234 33.63 18.67 -20.95
CA ILE A 234 34.03 17.41 -20.31
C ILE A 234 34.00 16.33 -21.39
N VAL A 235 35.08 15.55 -21.50
CA VAL A 235 35.23 14.47 -22.48
C VAL A 235 35.06 13.15 -21.77
N PHE A 236 34.12 12.34 -22.26
CA PHE A 236 33.82 11.02 -21.72
C PHE A 236 34.39 9.93 -22.63
N ASP A 237 34.83 8.83 -22.02
CA ASP A 237 35.29 7.63 -22.70
C ASP A 237 34.12 6.68 -23.00
N GLY A 238 34.25 5.87 -24.04
CA GLY A 238 33.20 4.95 -24.49
C GLY A 238 33.39 4.45 -25.92
N ALA A 239 32.51 3.54 -26.37
CA ALA A 239 32.54 3.01 -27.74
C ALA A 239 32.39 4.13 -28.81
N GLU A 240 31.61 5.16 -28.49
CA GLU A 240 31.56 6.43 -29.21
C GLU A 240 31.84 7.57 -28.20
N PRO A 241 33.07 8.14 -28.17
CA PRO A 241 33.40 9.24 -27.28
C PRO A 241 32.52 10.46 -27.55
N PHE A 242 32.03 11.11 -26.50
CA PHE A 242 31.24 12.34 -26.59
C PHE A 242 31.76 13.38 -25.61
N SER A 243 31.41 14.65 -25.85
CA SER A 243 31.75 15.75 -24.97
C SER A 243 30.56 16.62 -24.64
N VAL A 244 30.52 17.14 -23.41
CA VAL A 244 29.44 17.97 -22.88
C VAL A 244 30.01 19.31 -22.45
N SER A 245 29.43 20.42 -22.92
CA SER A 245 29.80 21.75 -22.42
C SER A 245 29.44 21.86 -20.93
N ALA A 246 30.39 22.32 -20.13
CA ALA A 246 30.18 22.57 -18.71
C ALA A 246 29.62 23.97 -18.44
N GLY A 247 29.40 24.81 -19.47
CA GLY A 247 28.97 26.20 -19.35
C GLY A 247 30.11 27.18 -19.05
N SER A 248 29.75 28.43 -18.77
CA SER A 248 30.71 29.52 -18.54
C SER A 248 31.03 29.71 -17.05
N PHE A 249 32.29 29.56 -16.71
CA PHE A 249 32.85 29.79 -15.38
C PHE A 249 33.34 31.24 -15.28
N ARG A 250 33.30 31.81 -14.07
CA ARG A 250 33.87 33.12 -13.76
C ARG A 250 34.80 33.03 -12.57
N VAL A 251 35.96 33.66 -12.66
CA VAL A 251 36.95 33.70 -11.57
C VAL A 251 36.86 35.05 -10.88
N LEU A 252 36.72 35.01 -9.55
CA LEU A 252 36.72 36.17 -8.69
C LEU A 252 38.03 36.18 -7.89
N LEU A 253 38.75 37.30 -8.00
CA LEU A 253 39.96 37.53 -7.23
C LEU A 253 39.64 38.29 -5.94
N PRO A 254 40.27 37.94 -4.82
CA PRO A 254 40.19 38.74 -3.62
C PRO A 254 40.69 40.17 -3.88
N PRO A 255 40.11 41.20 -3.24
CA PRO A 255 40.42 42.60 -3.52
C PRO A 255 41.87 43.00 -3.18
N TYR A 256 42.58 42.18 -2.40
CA TYR A 256 44.00 42.38 -2.07
C TYR A 256 44.96 41.73 -3.08
N VAL A 257 44.46 40.89 -4.00
CA VAL A 257 45.27 40.30 -5.06
C VAL A 257 45.42 41.32 -6.17
N THR A 258 46.62 41.89 -6.30
CA THR A 258 46.95 42.89 -7.34
C THR A 258 47.76 42.29 -8.50
N VAL A 259 48.02 40.98 -8.46
CA VAL A 259 48.87 40.25 -9.42
C VAL A 259 47.98 39.70 -10.53
N ASP A 260 48.46 39.75 -11.78
CA ASP A 260 47.81 39.07 -12.91
C ASP A 260 47.99 37.55 -12.77
N VAL A 261 46.87 36.81 -12.75
CA VAL A 261 46.84 35.36 -12.57
C VAL A 261 46.39 34.61 -13.83
N VAL A 262 46.25 35.30 -14.96
CA VAL A 262 45.68 34.74 -16.19
C VAL A 262 46.48 33.55 -16.72
N ASP A 263 47.81 33.61 -16.66
CA ASP A 263 48.66 32.54 -17.18
C ASP A 263 48.64 31.29 -16.26
N GLU A 264 48.59 31.49 -14.94
CA GLU A 264 48.43 30.41 -13.96
C GLU A 264 47.04 29.76 -14.05
N LEU A 265 46.00 30.57 -14.27
CA LEU A 265 44.67 30.08 -14.58
C LEU A 265 44.69 29.23 -15.86
N GLU A 266 45.31 29.71 -16.94
CA GLU A 266 45.43 28.96 -18.19
C GLU A 266 46.22 27.64 -18.01
N GLN A 267 47.22 27.60 -17.13
CA GLN A 267 47.95 26.39 -16.77
C GLN A 267 47.09 25.41 -15.97
N MET A 268 46.37 25.88 -14.94
CA MET A 268 45.38 25.08 -14.22
C MET A 268 44.36 24.48 -15.20
N LEU A 269 43.88 25.29 -16.15
CA LEU A 269 42.92 24.86 -17.16
C LEU A 269 43.47 23.78 -18.12
N LYS A 270 44.78 23.59 -18.20
CA LYS A 270 45.43 22.57 -19.04
C LYS A 270 45.93 21.35 -18.25
N SER A 271 45.91 21.40 -16.91
CA SER A 271 46.35 20.28 -16.07
C SER A 271 45.37 19.10 -16.14
N SER A 272 45.91 17.89 -16.27
CA SER A 272 45.16 16.62 -16.32
C SER A 272 45.40 15.73 -15.09
N GLU A 273 46.03 16.28 -14.05
CA GLU A 273 46.41 15.58 -12.82
C GLU A 273 45.20 15.12 -11.99
N ALA A 274 45.43 14.18 -11.05
CA ALA A 274 44.40 13.61 -10.18
C ALA A 274 43.70 14.64 -9.29
N ASP A 275 44.46 15.62 -8.77
CA ASP A 275 43.96 16.68 -7.88
C ASP A 275 43.61 17.97 -8.63
N SER A 276 43.42 17.89 -9.96
CA SER A 276 43.02 19.04 -10.76
C SER A 276 41.58 19.48 -10.44
N PHE A 277 41.34 20.80 -10.50
CA PHE A 277 40.01 21.43 -10.35
C PHE A 277 38.93 20.70 -11.15
N PHE A 278 39.25 20.22 -12.35
CA PHE A 278 38.30 19.53 -13.21
C PHE A 278 37.86 18.17 -12.69
N LYS A 279 38.78 17.36 -12.16
CA LYS A 279 38.39 16.07 -11.57
C LYS A 279 37.51 16.28 -10.34
N PHE A 280 37.84 17.29 -9.52
CA PHE A 280 36.98 17.71 -8.42
C PHE A 280 35.59 18.16 -8.91
N TYR A 281 35.54 19.13 -9.83
CA TYR A 281 34.28 19.68 -10.37
C TYR A 281 33.41 18.60 -11.03
N THR A 282 34.01 17.71 -11.82
CA THR A 282 33.26 16.65 -12.51
C THR A 282 32.75 15.58 -11.55
N LYS A 283 33.53 15.21 -10.51
CA LYS A 283 33.07 14.32 -9.44
C LYS A 283 31.90 14.96 -8.69
N ARG A 284 32.00 16.25 -8.37
CA ARG A 284 30.94 17.05 -7.76
C ARG A 284 29.68 17.11 -8.63
N LEU A 285 29.82 17.39 -9.92
CA LEU A 285 28.70 17.43 -10.87
C LEU A 285 28.02 16.06 -10.99
N LYS A 286 28.79 14.96 -11.10
CA LYS A 286 28.25 13.59 -11.12
C LYS A 286 27.45 13.28 -9.86
N ARG A 287 27.97 13.66 -8.69
CA ARG A 287 27.29 13.48 -7.39
C ARG A 287 25.94 14.19 -7.36
N ILE A 288 25.92 15.47 -7.75
CA ILE A 288 24.69 16.28 -7.81
C ILE A 288 23.67 15.66 -8.79
N LEU A 289 24.12 15.30 -10.00
CA LEU A 289 23.25 14.71 -11.02
C LEU A 289 22.71 13.33 -10.62
N ALA A 290 23.47 12.56 -9.84
CA ALA A 290 23.02 11.27 -9.32
C ALA A 290 21.86 11.47 -8.34
N ILE A 291 21.98 12.42 -7.40
CA ILE A 291 20.91 12.77 -6.47
C ILE A 291 19.68 13.30 -7.23
N ILE A 292 19.86 14.17 -8.22
CA ILE A 292 18.76 14.66 -9.07
C ILE A 292 18.05 13.50 -9.78
N LYS A 293 18.80 12.52 -10.33
CA LYS A 293 18.22 11.34 -10.98
C LYS A 293 17.41 10.49 -9.99
N ASP A 294 17.92 10.28 -8.78
CA ASP A 294 17.24 9.52 -7.75
C ASP A 294 15.93 10.20 -7.32
N VAL A 295 15.95 11.52 -7.12
CA VAL A 295 14.74 12.32 -6.83
C VAL A 295 13.76 12.26 -8.00
N TYR A 296 14.23 12.43 -9.24
CA TYR A 296 13.40 12.34 -10.44
C TYR A 296 12.69 10.98 -10.54
N CYS A 297 13.41 9.88 -10.31
CA CYS A 297 12.85 8.54 -10.32
C CYS A 297 11.90 8.29 -9.15
N ARG A 298 12.21 8.80 -7.95
CA ARG A 298 11.34 8.72 -6.77
C ARG A 298 10.02 9.44 -7.01
N LEU A 299 10.07 10.66 -7.55
CA LEU A 299 8.88 11.45 -7.92
C LEU A 299 8.04 10.74 -8.98
N HIS A 300 8.66 10.18 -10.02
CA HIS A 300 7.94 9.44 -11.07
C HIS A 300 7.29 8.14 -10.57
N SER A 301 7.84 7.54 -9.52
CA SER A 301 7.24 6.37 -8.88
C SER A 301 6.02 6.69 -8.01
N HIS A 302 5.74 7.97 -7.71
CA HIS A 302 4.60 8.45 -6.90
C HIS A 302 3.77 9.54 -7.59
N ARG A 303 4.03 9.80 -8.89
CA ARG A 303 3.45 10.90 -9.66
C ARG A 303 1.93 10.84 -9.66
N ASN A 304 1.28 12.00 -9.55
CA ASN A 304 -0.17 12.10 -9.63
C ASN A 304 -0.70 12.05 -11.07
N LEU A 305 -1.99 11.73 -11.21
CA LEU A 305 -2.71 11.72 -12.49
C LEU A 305 -2.58 13.06 -13.22
N CYS A 306 -2.11 12.98 -14.47
CA CYS A 306 -1.95 14.11 -15.37
C CYS A 306 -1.09 15.25 -14.81
N GLU A 307 -0.05 14.92 -14.03
CA GLU A 307 0.99 15.86 -13.58
C GLU A 307 2.37 15.42 -14.05
N ASP A 308 3.33 16.33 -14.16
CA ASP A 308 4.72 16.00 -14.53
C ASP A 308 5.73 16.99 -13.93
N TYR A 309 6.99 16.59 -13.87
CA TYR A 309 8.10 17.36 -13.32
C TYR A 309 9.04 17.76 -14.45
N VAL A 310 9.23 19.06 -14.62
CA VAL A 310 9.92 19.65 -15.77
C VAL A 310 11.36 19.95 -15.40
N ARG A 311 11.60 20.93 -14.54
CA ARG A 311 12.97 21.35 -14.21
C ARG A 311 13.41 20.84 -12.86
N PHE A 312 14.66 20.43 -12.75
CA PHE A 312 15.34 20.06 -11.51
C PHE A 312 16.58 20.94 -11.38
N GLY A 313 16.83 21.51 -10.21
CA GLY A 313 18.04 22.29 -9.99
C GLY A 313 18.36 22.45 -8.52
N ILE A 314 19.55 22.98 -8.25
CA ILE A 314 19.94 23.36 -6.90
C ILE A 314 19.29 24.70 -6.55
N VAL A 315 18.77 24.82 -5.34
CA VAL A 315 18.16 26.06 -4.86
C VAL A 315 19.18 27.20 -4.88
N LYS A 316 18.73 28.39 -5.32
CA LYS A 316 19.59 29.57 -5.29
C LYS A 316 19.76 30.05 -3.86
N SER A 317 21.01 30.27 -3.48
CA SER A 317 21.37 30.74 -2.14
C SER A 317 21.88 32.17 -2.17
N GLN A 318 21.55 32.95 -1.14
CA GLN A 318 22.19 34.24 -0.84
C GLN A 318 22.83 34.21 0.53
N GLU A 319 24.00 34.82 0.62
CA GLU A 319 24.74 34.94 1.86
C GLU A 319 24.33 36.22 2.59
N ILE A 320 24.16 36.15 3.90
CA ILE A 320 23.81 37.27 4.76
C ILE A 320 24.99 37.58 5.68
N SER A 321 25.30 38.86 5.85
CA SER A 321 26.24 39.32 6.88
C SER A 321 25.56 40.32 7.80
N LEU A 322 25.96 40.31 9.08
CA LEU A 322 25.44 41.20 10.11
C LEU A 322 26.55 42.14 10.57
N CYS A 323 26.26 43.44 10.62
CA CYS A 323 27.10 44.42 11.31
C CYS A 323 26.31 44.98 12.49
N ALA A 324 26.76 44.74 13.72
CA ALA A 324 26.00 45.10 14.92
C ALA A 324 26.86 45.59 16.08
N ASP A 325 26.32 46.56 16.83
CA ASP A 325 26.86 47.04 18.10
C ASP A 325 25.93 46.60 19.23
N ILE A 326 26.41 45.76 20.16
CA ILE A 326 25.59 45.12 21.19
C ILE A 326 26.13 45.43 22.58
N GLU A 327 25.29 45.91 23.50
CA GLU A 327 25.65 46.05 24.91
C GLU A 327 25.35 44.73 25.65
N LEU A 328 26.35 44.21 26.37
CA LEU A 328 26.26 43.00 27.17
C LEU A 328 26.16 43.31 28.66
N ALA A 329 25.59 42.36 29.40
CA ALA A 329 25.66 42.36 30.86
C ALA A 329 27.13 42.20 31.32
N PRO A 330 27.52 42.78 32.46
CA PRO A 330 28.91 42.73 32.95
C PRO A 330 29.49 41.30 33.02
N GLU A 331 28.68 40.35 33.45
CA GLU A 331 28.99 38.93 33.66
C GLU A 331 28.90 38.05 32.40
N ALA A 332 28.30 38.54 31.33
CA ALA A 332 28.05 37.73 30.13
C ALA A 332 29.36 37.42 29.38
N ASP A 333 29.53 36.19 28.92
CA ASP A 333 30.68 35.76 28.13
C ASP A 333 30.49 36.14 26.65
N PRO A 334 31.30 37.05 26.07
CA PRO A 334 31.16 37.50 24.68
C PRO A 334 31.20 36.37 23.65
N GLU A 335 32.05 35.36 23.87
CA GLU A 335 32.22 34.21 22.99
C GLU A 335 30.95 33.34 22.97
N GLN A 336 30.39 33.04 24.16
CA GLN A 336 29.14 32.28 24.27
C GLN A 336 27.96 33.04 23.67
N VAL A 337 27.87 34.34 23.93
CA VAL A 337 26.80 35.18 23.38
C VAL A 337 26.90 35.25 21.86
N LEU A 338 28.10 35.42 21.29
CA LEU A 338 28.27 35.47 19.83
C LEU A 338 27.94 34.13 19.17
N ALA A 339 28.39 33.02 19.73
CA ALA A 339 28.05 31.69 19.24
C ALA A 339 26.53 31.47 19.27
N ARG A 340 25.84 31.92 20.33
CA ARG A 340 24.38 31.85 20.41
C ARG A 340 23.69 32.76 19.41
N ILE A 341 24.20 33.97 19.16
CA ILE A 341 23.67 34.88 18.13
C ILE A 341 23.76 34.22 16.77
N PHE A 342 24.93 33.69 16.39
CA PHE A 342 25.09 33.00 15.12
C PHE A 342 24.18 31.79 15.00
N PHE A 343 24.06 30.98 16.04
CA PHE A 343 23.18 29.82 16.06
C PHE A 343 21.69 30.18 15.85
N GLU A 344 21.17 31.15 16.61
CA GLU A 344 19.74 31.51 16.51
C GLU A 344 19.43 32.27 15.21
N VAL A 345 20.38 33.07 14.71
CA VAL A 345 20.21 33.73 13.41
C VAL A 345 20.30 32.72 12.26
N ASP A 346 21.23 31.75 12.31
CA ASP A 346 21.29 30.64 11.35
C ASP A 346 19.93 29.93 11.28
N ARG A 347 19.38 29.55 12.44
CA ARG A 347 18.07 28.89 12.52
C ARG A 347 16.91 29.75 12.04
N PHE A 348 16.97 31.07 12.22
CA PHE A 348 15.95 31.95 11.69
C PHE A 348 16.05 32.10 10.17
N LEU A 349 17.26 32.20 9.63
CA LEU A 349 17.50 32.39 8.20
C LEU A 349 17.19 31.11 7.41
N ALA A 350 17.66 29.97 7.91
CA ALA A 350 17.48 28.64 7.35
C ALA A 350 17.09 27.65 8.46
N PRO A 351 15.80 27.57 8.84
CA PRO A 351 15.32 26.58 9.80
C PRO A 351 15.65 25.15 9.32
N PRO A 352 16.29 24.31 10.15
CA PRO A 352 16.65 22.95 9.75
C PRO A 352 15.42 22.05 9.69
N VAL A 353 15.41 21.12 8.74
CA VAL A 353 14.40 20.05 8.69
C VAL A 353 14.83 18.93 9.63
N SER A 354 14.02 18.70 10.68
CA SER A 354 14.32 17.72 11.73
C SER A 354 13.51 16.44 11.57
N PHE A 355 14.16 15.29 11.78
CA PHE A 355 13.51 13.98 11.76
C PHE A 355 13.31 13.43 13.18
N TYR A 356 12.12 12.90 13.42
CA TYR A 356 11.67 12.42 14.72
C TYR A 356 11.23 10.95 14.65
N SER A 357 11.39 10.23 15.76
CA SER A 357 10.74 8.93 15.96
C SER A 357 9.25 9.10 16.24
N LEU A 358 8.48 8.01 16.08
CA LEU A 358 7.03 8.01 16.41
C LEU A 358 6.79 8.46 17.86
N LYS A 359 7.61 7.98 18.79
CA LYS A 359 7.52 8.32 20.21
C LYS A 359 7.72 9.81 20.46
N GLU A 360 8.73 10.42 19.84
CA GLU A 360 8.99 11.85 19.98
C GLU A 360 7.83 12.70 19.42
N MET A 361 7.24 12.29 18.29
CA MET A 361 6.08 12.99 17.72
C MET A 361 4.86 12.93 18.66
N LEU A 362 4.62 11.78 19.29
CA LEU A 362 3.55 11.63 20.29
C LEU A 362 3.84 12.46 21.56
N GLU A 363 5.09 12.52 22.02
CA GLU A 363 5.52 13.36 23.15
C GLU A 363 5.40 14.87 22.84
N LYS A 364 5.53 15.27 21.57
CA LYS A 364 5.22 16.62 21.08
C LYS A 364 3.72 16.94 21.05
N GLY A 365 2.86 15.97 21.36
CA GLY A 365 1.40 16.13 21.40
C GLY A 365 0.72 16.03 20.05
N LYS A 366 1.41 15.54 19.01
CA LYS A 366 0.82 15.27 17.69
C LYS A 366 -0.06 14.02 17.77
N THR A 367 -1.21 14.04 17.10
CA THR A 367 -2.11 12.88 17.06
C THR A 367 -1.65 11.84 16.04
N VAL A 368 -2.14 10.60 16.17
CA VAL A 368 -1.75 9.51 15.26
C VAL A 368 -2.14 9.81 13.81
N ASP A 369 -3.32 10.39 13.60
CA ASP A 369 -3.77 10.83 12.29
C ASP A 369 -2.89 11.94 11.71
N GLU A 370 -2.46 12.93 12.51
CA GLU A 370 -1.53 13.98 12.05
C GLU A 370 -0.15 13.42 11.66
N ILE A 371 0.35 12.43 12.40
CA ILE A 371 1.68 11.84 12.18
C ILE A 371 1.71 11.00 10.90
N PHE A 372 0.65 10.23 10.64
CA PHE A 372 0.55 9.34 9.47
C PHE A 372 -0.15 9.99 8.27
N GLU A 373 -0.56 11.26 8.37
CA GLU A 373 -1.16 11.99 7.26
C GLU A 373 -0.15 12.15 6.11
N GLY A 374 -0.51 11.65 4.93
CA GLY A 374 0.32 11.74 3.73
C GLY A 374 1.34 10.61 3.60
N LEU A 375 2.59 10.96 3.30
CA LEU A 375 3.61 10.01 2.84
C LEU A 375 4.04 9.01 3.92
N VAL A 376 4.22 7.74 3.52
CA VAL A 376 5.00 6.76 4.29
C VAL A 376 6.50 7.11 4.21
N MET A 377 6.99 7.88 5.17
CA MET A 377 8.42 8.23 5.23
C MET A 377 9.30 7.04 5.61
N GLN A 378 10.49 6.96 5.01
CA GLN A 378 11.45 5.90 5.25
C GLN A 378 12.49 6.25 6.31
N GLN A 379 12.68 7.55 6.59
CA GLN A 379 13.79 8.05 7.40
C GLN A 379 13.38 8.81 8.68
N GLY A 380 12.18 8.56 9.18
CA GLY A 380 11.59 9.21 10.35
C GLY A 380 10.39 10.09 9.96
N PHE A 381 9.81 10.78 10.94
CA PHE A 381 8.71 11.72 10.75
C PHE A 381 9.23 13.16 10.76
N VAL A 382 8.65 14.02 9.93
CA VAL A 382 8.94 15.46 9.92
C VAL A 382 7.69 16.20 10.41
N ASP A 383 7.88 17.13 11.34
CA ASP A 383 6.79 17.99 11.80
C ASP A 383 6.43 19.00 10.69
N ARG A 384 5.18 18.96 10.23
CA ARG A 384 4.69 19.83 9.16
C ARG A 384 4.72 21.31 9.51
N ASP A 385 4.54 21.66 10.79
CA ASP A 385 4.61 23.05 11.21
C ASP A 385 6.05 23.58 11.10
N GLU A 386 7.03 22.77 11.53
CA GLU A 386 8.47 23.09 11.39
C GLU A 386 8.89 23.12 9.90
N LEU A 387 8.36 22.22 9.07
CA LEU A 387 8.64 22.21 7.64
C LEU A 387 8.20 23.52 6.96
N ARG A 388 7.05 24.09 7.34
CA ARG A 388 6.55 25.36 6.79
C ARG A 388 7.42 26.55 7.18
N GLU A 389 8.09 26.50 8.32
CA GLU A 389 9.05 27.55 8.71
C GLU A 389 10.28 27.55 7.79
N SER A 390 10.67 26.38 7.25
CA SER A 390 11.80 26.23 6.32
C SER A 390 11.48 26.61 4.86
N GLU A 391 10.43 27.41 4.62
CA GLU A 391 10.13 27.96 3.30
C GLU A 391 11.15 29.03 2.86
N LEU A 392 11.33 29.16 1.53
CA LEU A 392 12.25 30.16 0.97
C LEU A 392 11.77 31.58 1.26
N LYS A 393 12.70 32.47 1.59
CA LYS A 393 12.40 33.86 1.95
C LYS A 393 12.59 34.78 0.75
N ASP A 394 11.71 35.79 0.64
CA ASP A 394 11.83 36.87 -0.34
C ASP A 394 12.33 38.20 0.28
N ARG A 395 12.29 38.28 1.61
CA ARG A 395 12.72 39.42 2.41
C ARG A 395 13.08 39.00 3.82
N ILE A 396 13.84 39.86 4.51
CA ILE A 396 14.15 39.75 5.93
C ILE A 396 13.78 41.07 6.60
N HIS A 397 12.93 41.01 7.63
CA HIS A 397 12.67 42.16 8.49
C HIS A 397 13.75 42.23 9.57
N VAL A 398 14.50 43.34 9.61
CA VAL A 398 15.61 43.50 10.57
C VAL A 398 15.08 43.52 12.01
N SER A 399 13.82 43.92 12.23
CA SER A 399 13.14 43.84 13.53
C SER A 399 13.07 42.42 14.10
N ASP A 400 12.98 41.39 13.25
CA ASP A 400 12.97 40.00 13.71
C ASP A 400 14.33 39.61 14.27
N LEU A 401 15.41 40.03 13.60
CA LEU A 401 16.79 39.83 14.08
C LEU A 401 17.04 40.60 15.38
N TYR A 402 16.52 41.82 15.52
CA TYR A 402 16.55 42.54 16.81
C TYR A 402 15.89 41.72 17.91
N ARG A 403 14.70 41.17 17.66
CA ARG A 403 13.96 40.36 18.64
C ARG A 403 14.74 39.09 19.03
N ILE A 404 15.35 38.42 18.05
CA ILE A 404 16.17 37.23 18.27
C ILE A 404 17.39 37.57 19.13
N ILE A 405 18.16 38.59 18.74
CA ILE A 405 19.39 38.98 19.44
C ILE A 405 19.08 39.48 20.86
N LEU A 406 18.03 40.29 21.06
CA LEU A 406 17.61 40.76 22.38
C LEU A 406 17.07 39.64 23.29
N GLY A 407 16.62 38.53 22.71
CA GLY A 407 16.13 37.37 23.45
C GLY A 407 17.25 36.48 24.02
N ILE A 408 18.50 36.73 23.64
CA ILE A 408 19.65 35.95 24.11
C ILE A 408 20.09 36.45 25.48
N ASP A 409 20.26 35.51 26.41
CA ASP A 409 20.69 35.82 27.77
C ASP A 409 22.06 36.52 27.77
N GLY A 410 22.19 37.53 28.61
CA GLY A 410 23.38 38.40 28.64
C GLY A 410 23.37 39.58 27.65
N VAL A 411 22.43 39.68 26.70
CA VAL A 411 22.26 40.86 25.84
C VAL A 411 21.39 41.91 26.53
N VAL A 412 21.90 43.12 26.72
CA VAL A 412 21.18 44.24 27.37
C VAL A 412 20.49 45.13 26.34
N SER A 413 21.16 45.44 25.23
CA SER A 413 20.58 46.23 24.15
C SER A 413 21.35 46.04 22.84
N VAL A 414 20.67 46.25 21.71
CA VAL A 414 21.29 46.33 20.37
C VAL A 414 21.20 47.79 19.92
N ARG A 415 22.36 48.43 19.69
CA ARG A 415 22.45 49.87 19.37
C ARG A 415 22.29 50.17 17.89
N ASP A 416 22.97 49.39 17.05
CA ASP A 416 22.85 49.45 15.60
C ASP A 416 22.91 48.02 15.05
N LEU A 417 22.18 47.78 13.97
CA LEU A 417 22.15 46.51 13.25
C LEU A 417 21.92 46.78 11.77
N LEU A 418 22.88 46.37 10.97
CA LEU A 418 22.89 46.46 9.52
C LEU A 418 22.97 45.05 8.93
N VAL A 419 22.18 44.79 7.91
CA VAL A 419 22.12 43.50 7.23
C VAL A 419 22.45 43.69 5.76
N THR A 420 23.45 42.96 5.26
CA THR A 420 23.84 42.98 3.86
C THR A 420 23.69 41.59 3.26
N ASN A 421 23.08 41.49 2.08
CA ASN A 421 23.03 40.25 1.30
C ASN A 421 24.05 40.26 0.16
N TYR A 422 24.51 39.05 -0.18
CA TYR A 422 25.43 38.79 -1.27
C TYR A 422 24.85 37.69 -2.15
N LEU A 423 25.03 37.85 -3.46
CA LEU A 423 24.74 36.84 -4.46
C LEU A 423 26.05 36.52 -5.18
N ASP A 424 26.45 35.26 -5.16
CA ASP A 424 27.74 34.80 -5.70
C ASP A 424 28.95 35.62 -5.19
N GLY A 425 28.94 35.98 -3.89
CA GLY A 425 29.97 36.79 -3.25
C GLY A 425 29.92 38.30 -3.56
N VAL A 426 28.97 38.76 -4.38
CA VAL A 426 28.81 40.18 -4.73
C VAL A 426 27.71 40.82 -3.87
N PRO A 427 27.99 41.92 -3.15
CA PRO A 427 26.98 42.59 -2.33
C PRO A 427 25.86 43.14 -3.22
N GLN A 428 24.62 42.82 -2.87
CA GLN A 428 23.42 43.31 -3.57
C GLN A 428 22.84 44.56 -2.91
N THR A 429 23.17 44.80 -1.65
CA THR A 429 22.75 45.97 -0.86
C THR A 429 23.93 46.62 -0.17
N SER A 430 23.73 47.82 0.37
CA SER A 430 24.77 48.60 1.06
C SER A 430 24.63 48.60 2.60
N GLY A 431 23.90 47.63 3.15
CA GLY A 431 23.57 47.53 4.58
C GLY A 431 22.19 48.10 4.90
N GLU A 432 21.19 47.23 5.00
CA GLU A 432 19.80 47.58 5.26
C GLU A 432 19.49 47.62 6.76
N ARG A 433 18.71 48.61 7.20
CA ARG A 433 18.35 48.85 8.61
C ARG A 433 16.95 48.38 9.00
N TRP A 434 16.07 48.17 8.02
CA TRP A 434 14.63 47.95 8.28
C TRP A 434 14.10 46.68 7.64
N CYS A 435 14.27 46.55 6.32
CA CYS A 435 13.77 45.42 5.55
C CYS A 435 14.72 45.17 4.38
N LEU A 436 15.38 44.03 4.39
CA LEU A 436 16.20 43.57 3.30
C LEU A 436 15.32 42.83 2.28
N LYS A 437 15.26 43.32 1.03
CA LYS A 437 14.55 42.66 -0.07
C LYS A 437 15.54 41.85 -0.90
N LEU A 438 15.25 40.58 -1.16
CA LEU A 438 16.20 39.65 -1.79
C LEU A 438 16.07 39.59 -3.32
N GLY A 439 15.00 40.15 -3.89
CA GLY A 439 14.76 40.16 -5.35
C GLY A 439 14.15 38.86 -5.90
N GLY A 440 13.75 37.94 -5.03
CA GLY A 440 13.22 36.62 -5.36
C GLY A 440 13.20 35.74 -4.11
N LYS A 441 12.79 34.48 -4.25
CA LYS A 441 12.86 33.49 -3.19
C LYS A 441 14.24 32.84 -3.17
N TYR A 442 14.92 32.89 -2.03
CA TYR A 442 16.27 32.35 -1.87
C TYR A 442 16.39 31.51 -0.59
N HIS A 443 17.28 30.53 -0.64
CA HIS A 443 17.85 29.94 0.55
C HIS A 443 18.89 30.91 1.14
N LEU A 444 18.99 31.00 2.47
CA LEU A 444 19.79 32.03 3.13
C LEU A 444 20.83 31.40 4.05
N ASN A 445 22.09 31.79 3.86
CA ASN A 445 23.20 31.34 4.70
C ASN A 445 23.83 32.53 5.42
N LEU A 446 24.00 32.48 6.74
CA LEU A 446 24.77 33.48 7.45
C LEU A 446 26.26 33.25 7.18
N ARG A 447 26.98 34.30 6.80
CA ARG A 447 28.45 34.27 6.72
C ARG A 447 29.03 34.86 8.00
N HIS A 448 29.47 33.98 8.89
CA HIS A 448 30.03 34.37 10.19
C HIS A 448 31.29 35.22 10.03
N GLU A 449 32.15 34.88 9.05
CA GLU A 449 33.40 35.59 8.75
C GLU A 449 33.18 37.04 8.30
N TRP A 450 32.13 37.30 7.52
CA TRP A 450 31.80 38.64 7.04
C TRP A 450 31.00 39.45 8.05
N SER A 451 30.35 38.77 9.00
CA SER A 451 29.58 39.41 10.06
C SER A 451 30.51 40.07 11.08
N ARG A 452 30.31 41.37 11.34
CA ARG A 452 31.09 42.17 12.28
C ARG A 452 30.23 42.59 13.47
N ILE A 453 30.34 41.86 14.57
CA ILE A 453 29.61 42.16 15.81
C ILE A 453 30.61 42.64 16.86
N ILE A 454 30.35 43.82 17.43
CA ILE A 454 31.17 44.43 18.47
C ILE A 454 30.33 44.48 19.75
N PHE A 455 30.89 43.93 20.83
CA PHE A 455 30.24 43.96 22.14
C PHE A 455 30.73 45.14 22.95
N TYR A 456 29.87 45.68 23.82
CA TYR A 456 30.21 46.73 24.75
C TYR A 456 29.80 46.30 26.16
N LYS A 457 30.69 46.51 27.13
CA LYS A 457 30.35 46.44 28.56
C LYS A 457 30.72 47.76 29.20
N ASN A 458 29.73 48.47 29.74
CA ASN A 458 29.93 49.81 30.30
C ASN A 458 30.64 50.77 29.32
N ARG A 459 30.28 50.69 28.03
CA ARG A 459 30.87 51.47 26.91
C ARG A 459 32.30 51.10 26.51
N VAL A 460 32.90 50.05 27.09
CA VAL A 460 34.20 49.53 26.65
C VAL A 460 33.96 48.46 25.59
N PRO A 461 34.60 48.54 24.40
CA PRO A 461 34.42 47.53 23.35
C PRO A 461 35.17 46.23 23.70
N PHE A 462 34.54 45.10 23.41
CA PHE A 462 35.07 43.74 23.53
C PHE A 462 34.86 43.01 22.19
N TYR A 463 35.88 42.25 21.79
CA TYR A 463 35.86 41.39 20.61
C TYR A 463 35.92 39.95 21.08
N ALA A 464 35.00 39.12 20.59
CA ALA A 464 35.03 37.69 20.87
C ALA A 464 36.13 37.01 20.06
N ASP A 465 36.78 36.02 20.68
CA ASP A 465 37.70 35.11 20.00
C ASP A 465 36.94 34.25 18.97
N ARG A 466 37.30 34.38 17.69
CA ARG A 466 36.62 33.71 16.58
C ARG A 466 36.76 32.19 16.61
N GLU A 467 37.91 31.67 17.00
CA GLU A 467 38.17 30.23 17.00
C GLU A 467 37.35 29.53 18.10
N GLN A 468 37.24 30.17 19.26
CA GLN A 468 36.41 29.70 20.35
C GLN A 468 34.92 29.77 20.01
N VAL A 469 34.47 30.86 19.37
CA VAL A 469 33.09 31.04 18.92
C VAL A 469 32.69 29.95 17.93
N GLU A 470 33.55 29.61 16.97
CA GLU A 470 33.29 28.56 15.99
C GLU A 470 33.15 27.19 16.66
N THR A 471 34.03 26.88 17.61
CA THR A 471 33.95 25.63 18.40
C THR A 471 32.64 25.53 19.19
N LEU A 472 32.22 26.62 19.84
CA LEU A 472 30.95 26.68 20.57
C LEU A 472 29.74 26.56 19.63
N LEU A 473 29.79 27.19 18.46
CA LEU A 473 28.74 27.12 17.45
C LEU A 473 28.58 25.69 16.92
N GLN A 474 29.68 25.00 16.63
CA GLN A 474 29.66 23.60 16.20
C GLN A 474 29.04 22.69 17.26
N HIS A 475 29.36 22.91 18.54
CA HIS A 475 28.73 22.18 19.64
C HIS A 475 27.22 22.43 19.70
N LEU A 476 26.78 23.70 19.61
CA LEU A 476 25.35 24.04 19.60
C LEU A 476 24.61 23.41 18.42
N LYS A 477 25.22 23.40 17.23
CA LYS A 477 24.68 22.72 16.03
C LYS A 477 24.55 21.22 16.25
N ALA A 478 25.59 20.57 16.78
CA ALA A 478 25.60 19.13 17.03
C ALA A 478 24.54 18.70 18.05
N GLU A 479 24.33 19.46 19.13
CA GLU A 479 23.30 19.16 20.14
C GLU A 479 21.86 19.22 19.61
N HIS A 480 21.62 20.02 18.57
CA HIS A 480 20.28 20.27 18.03
C HIS A 480 20.04 19.61 16.67
N ILE A 481 21.04 18.92 16.12
CA ILE A 481 20.89 18.15 14.89
C ILE A 481 19.98 16.94 15.14
N LYS A 482 18.93 16.84 14.32
CA LYS A 482 18.05 15.67 14.26
C LYS A 482 18.11 15.06 12.87
N PRO A 483 19.10 14.17 12.62
CA PRO A 483 19.34 13.62 11.30
C PRO A 483 18.30 12.57 10.95
N LYS A 484 18.27 12.19 9.68
CA LYS A 484 17.52 11.05 9.17
C LYS A 484 17.78 9.78 9.99
N LEU A 485 16.70 9.06 10.30
CA LEU A 485 16.73 7.86 11.13
C LEU A 485 16.82 6.61 10.26
N ASN A 486 17.74 5.70 10.59
CA ASN A 486 17.84 4.38 9.98
C ASN A 486 17.20 3.32 10.88
N GLY A 487 16.23 2.56 10.37
CA GLY A 487 15.64 1.42 11.09
C GLY A 487 14.95 1.79 12.40
N TYR A 488 13.99 2.72 12.35
CA TYR A 488 13.21 3.16 13.50
C TYR A 488 11.88 2.41 13.64
N ASP A 489 11.31 2.45 14.84
CA ASP A 489 9.95 1.95 15.06
C ASP A 489 8.94 2.93 14.44
N ALA A 490 8.36 2.48 13.33
CA ALA A 490 7.62 3.32 12.40
C ALA A 490 6.11 3.11 12.46
N ASP A 491 5.64 2.29 13.41
CA ASP A 491 4.23 1.97 13.56
C ASP A 491 3.85 1.83 15.03
N LEU A 492 2.55 1.73 15.30
CA LEU A 492 2.06 1.45 16.64
C LEU A 492 2.11 -0.05 16.92
N ASP A 493 2.54 -0.41 18.13
CA ASP A 493 2.50 -1.78 18.60
C ASP A 493 1.07 -2.35 18.58
N VAL A 494 0.90 -3.48 17.90
CA VAL A 494 -0.36 -4.23 17.94
C VAL A 494 -0.42 -5.00 19.26
N PRO A 495 -1.48 -4.81 20.09
CA PRO A 495 -1.60 -5.49 21.37
C PRO A 495 -1.58 -7.01 21.24
N GLN A 496 -0.61 -7.65 21.88
CA GLN A 496 -0.53 -9.11 21.92
C GLN A 496 -1.43 -9.68 23.02
N GLY A 497 -2.27 -10.64 22.63
CA GLY A 497 -3.16 -11.38 23.53
C GLY A 497 -2.59 -12.74 23.91
N ARG A 498 -3.15 -13.33 24.97
CA ARG A 498 -2.88 -14.72 25.34
C ARG A 498 -3.85 -15.64 24.62
N VAL A 499 -3.33 -16.69 24.00
CA VAL A 499 -4.16 -17.77 23.45
C VAL A 499 -4.84 -18.52 24.59
N LEU A 500 -6.17 -18.56 24.55
CA LEU A 500 -7.02 -19.26 25.51
C LEU A 500 -7.81 -20.35 24.76
N PRO A 501 -8.07 -21.52 25.39
CA PRO A 501 -8.88 -22.57 24.77
C PRO A 501 -10.38 -22.23 24.90
N LEU A 502 -10.90 -21.36 24.03
CA LEU A 502 -12.26 -20.86 24.18
C LEU A 502 -13.32 -21.90 23.81
N ASP A 503 -12.98 -22.82 22.91
CA ASP A 503 -13.86 -23.85 22.36
C ASP A 503 -13.95 -25.13 23.19
N GLU A 504 -13.10 -25.30 24.23
CA GLU A 504 -13.15 -26.46 25.12
C GLU A 504 -14.48 -26.55 25.85
N TYR A 505 -15.19 -27.66 25.68
CA TYR A 505 -16.52 -27.86 26.27
C TYR A 505 -16.58 -29.17 27.07
N TYR A 506 -17.16 -29.08 28.27
CA TYR A 506 -17.45 -30.20 29.15
C TYR A 506 -18.96 -30.42 29.20
N SER A 507 -19.44 -31.62 28.88
CA SER A 507 -20.88 -31.87 28.78
C SER A 507 -21.59 -31.68 30.11
N VAL A 508 -22.73 -30.98 30.07
CA VAL A 508 -23.62 -30.81 31.23
C VAL A 508 -24.17 -32.13 31.75
N GLN A 509 -24.18 -33.19 30.93
CA GLN A 509 -24.57 -34.54 31.36
C GLN A 509 -23.71 -35.05 32.53
N ASN A 510 -22.48 -34.57 32.63
CA ASN A 510 -21.56 -34.98 33.69
C ASN A 510 -21.82 -34.30 35.04
N ASP A 511 -22.56 -33.19 35.05
CA ASP A 511 -22.90 -32.43 36.27
C ASP A 511 -24.17 -32.95 36.96
N PHE A 512 -24.88 -33.89 36.33
CA PHE A 512 -26.08 -34.50 36.92
C PHE A 512 -25.71 -35.46 38.07
N PRO A 513 -26.57 -35.57 39.10
CA PRO A 513 -26.40 -36.56 40.16
C PRO A 513 -26.31 -37.99 39.60
N LEU A 514 -25.46 -38.82 40.22
CA LEU A 514 -25.17 -40.19 39.77
C LEU A 514 -26.42 -41.07 39.54
N VAL A 515 -27.51 -40.82 40.28
CA VAL A 515 -28.77 -41.57 40.15
C VAL A 515 -29.38 -41.48 38.75
N TYR A 516 -29.12 -40.39 38.02
CA TYR A 516 -29.61 -40.20 36.65
C TYR A 516 -28.90 -41.12 35.65
N GLY A 517 -27.65 -41.51 35.92
CA GLY A 517 -26.87 -42.42 35.09
C GLY A 517 -26.44 -41.84 33.73
N VAL A 518 -26.43 -40.51 33.60
CA VAL A 518 -26.09 -39.81 32.34
C VAL A 518 -24.64 -39.32 32.27
N GLY A 519 -23.98 -39.05 33.39
CA GLY A 519 -22.58 -38.61 33.39
C GLY A 519 -21.55 -39.73 33.18
N LYS A 520 -20.25 -39.39 33.31
CA LYS A 520 -19.10 -40.30 33.10
C LYS A 520 -19.18 -41.64 33.84
N ALA A 521 -19.74 -41.66 35.05
CA ALA A 521 -19.90 -42.88 35.84
C ALA A 521 -20.90 -43.88 35.21
N GLY A 522 -21.84 -43.38 34.40
CA GLY A 522 -22.84 -44.18 33.71
C GLY A 522 -23.74 -45.00 34.63
N LEU A 523 -24.32 -46.06 34.05
CA LEU A 523 -25.07 -47.08 34.78
C LEU A 523 -24.20 -48.33 35.01
N PRO A 524 -24.44 -49.09 36.09
CA PRO A 524 -23.82 -50.40 36.26
C PRO A 524 -24.10 -51.33 35.07
N SER A 525 -23.15 -52.20 34.73
CA SER A 525 -23.34 -53.18 33.64
C SER A 525 -24.55 -54.10 33.87
N THR A 526 -24.89 -54.34 35.13
CA THR A 526 -26.04 -55.11 35.62
C THR A 526 -27.39 -54.39 35.52
N ALA A 527 -27.41 -53.10 35.16
CA ALA A 527 -28.66 -52.37 34.96
C ALA A 527 -29.49 -53.00 33.84
N ASP A 528 -30.81 -53.10 34.07
CA ASP A 528 -31.72 -53.67 33.09
C ASP A 528 -31.81 -52.83 31.81
N ALA A 529 -32.31 -53.45 30.73
CA ALA A 529 -32.41 -52.81 29.43
C ALA A 529 -33.33 -51.57 29.45
N ARG A 530 -34.38 -51.56 30.29
CA ARG A 530 -35.30 -50.44 30.42
C ARG A 530 -34.61 -49.24 31.06
N ARG A 531 -33.81 -49.44 32.11
CA ARG A 531 -33.06 -48.38 32.79
C ARG A 531 -31.99 -47.80 31.87
N LYS A 532 -31.30 -48.64 31.11
CA LYS A 532 -30.36 -48.20 30.06
C LYS A 532 -31.07 -47.37 28.99
N ALA A 533 -32.23 -47.79 28.51
CA ALA A 533 -33.04 -47.04 27.55
C ALA A 533 -33.51 -45.68 28.11
N GLN A 534 -33.96 -45.62 29.37
CA GLN A 534 -34.35 -44.37 30.03
C GLN A 534 -33.18 -43.38 30.16
N ALA A 535 -32.00 -43.86 30.55
CA ALA A 535 -30.80 -43.02 30.62
C ALA A 535 -30.42 -42.51 29.22
N ARG A 536 -30.42 -43.37 28.20
CA ARG A 536 -30.19 -42.98 26.79
C ARG A 536 -31.21 -41.96 26.29
N GLN A 537 -32.48 -42.08 26.67
CA GLN A 537 -33.53 -41.12 26.33
C GLN A 537 -33.27 -39.74 26.95
N LEU A 538 -32.89 -39.69 28.24
CA LEU A 538 -32.52 -38.43 28.88
C LEU A 538 -31.24 -37.84 28.26
N LYS A 539 -30.24 -38.65 27.96
CA LYS A 539 -29.03 -38.19 27.24
C LYS A 539 -29.40 -37.54 25.91
N ALA A 540 -30.24 -38.20 25.11
CA ALA A 540 -30.70 -37.65 23.83
C ALA A 540 -31.42 -36.30 23.99
N PHE A 541 -32.20 -36.13 25.06
CA PHE A 541 -32.80 -34.83 25.39
C PHE A 541 -31.75 -33.77 25.78
N LEU A 542 -30.76 -34.14 26.59
CA LEU A 542 -29.70 -33.23 27.04
C LEU A 542 -28.72 -32.84 25.92
N MET A 543 -28.50 -33.71 24.92
CA MET A 543 -27.65 -33.45 23.76
C MET A 543 -28.05 -32.17 23.00
N PHE A 544 -29.33 -31.82 22.98
CA PHE A 544 -29.78 -30.56 22.38
C PHE A 544 -29.14 -29.34 23.06
N PHE A 545 -29.11 -29.33 24.40
CA PHE A 545 -28.49 -28.25 25.16
C PHE A 545 -26.96 -28.30 25.07
N ASP A 546 -26.37 -29.49 25.11
CA ASP A 546 -24.92 -29.66 24.88
C ASP A 546 -24.51 -29.07 23.53
N GLN A 547 -25.28 -29.31 22.47
CA GLN A 547 -24.97 -28.79 21.14
C GLN A 547 -25.02 -27.26 21.10
N LEU A 548 -26.01 -26.63 21.75
CA LEU A 548 -26.10 -25.18 21.82
C LEU A 548 -24.91 -24.56 22.55
N LEU A 549 -24.53 -25.13 23.70
CA LEU A 549 -23.43 -24.64 24.53
C LEU A 549 -22.07 -24.86 23.84
N ALA A 550 -21.84 -26.05 23.29
CA ALA A 550 -20.61 -26.37 22.56
C ALA A 550 -20.45 -25.53 21.29
N SER A 551 -21.53 -25.35 20.50
CA SER A 551 -21.49 -24.48 19.32
C SER A 551 -21.27 -23.01 19.70
N TYR A 552 -21.80 -22.52 20.82
CA TYR A 552 -21.52 -21.15 21.29
C TYR A 552 -20.03 -20.94 21.58
N LEU A 553 -19.39 -21.87 22.30
CA LEU A 553 -17.97 -21.78 22.62
C LEU A 553 -17.10 -21.91 21.35
N SER A 554 -17.49 -22.78 20.42
CA SER A 554 -16.86 -22.87 19.09
C SER A 554 -17.01 -21.56 18.30
N GLN A 555 -18.17 -20.90 18.39
CA GLN A 555 -18.40 -19.60 17.77
C GLN A 555 -17.53 -18.50 18.38
N LEU A 556 -17.34 -18.53 19.70
CA LEU A 556 -16.49 -17.59 20.41
C LEU A 556 -15.02 -17.73 19.98
N GLU A 557 -14.52 -18.95 19.80
CA GLU A 557 -13.17 -19.21 19.28
C GLU A 557 -13.00 -18.73 17.83
N ASN A 558 -14.02 -18.90 17.00
CA ASN A 558 -13.97 -18.57 15.57
C ASN A 558 -14.30 -17.11 15.23
N VAL A 559 -14.74 -16.30 16.20
CA VAL A 559 -15.07 -14.89 15.95
C VAL A 559 -13.89 -14.12 15.36
N LYS A 560 -12.66 -14.48 15.72
CA LYS A 560 -11.43 -13.90 15.16
C LYS A 560 -11.31 -14.09 13.65
N ASN A 561 -11.76 -15.22 13.12
CA ASN A 561 -11.76 -15.47 11.68
C ASN A 561 -12.85 -14.66 10.97
N LEU A 562 -14.02 -14.48 11.59
CA LEU A 562 -15.12 -13.69 11.02
C LEU A 562 -14.81 -12.20 10.93
N LEU A 563 -14.01 -11.68 11.87
CA LEU A 563 -13.60 -10.28 11.92
C LEU A 563 -12.27 -10.01 11.22
N SER A 564 -11.60 -11.05 10.71
CA SER A 564 -10.32 -10.94 10.02
C SER A 564 -10.50 -10.44 8.59
N VAL A 565 -9.58 -9.59 8.13
CA VAL A 565 -9.48 -9.21 6.71
C VAL A 565 -8.79 -10.27 5.86
N ALA A 566 -8.04 -11.19 6.47
CA ALA A 566 -7.18 -12.14 5.77
C ALA A 566 -7.62 -13.59 5.92
N ALA A 567 -8.17 -13.98 7.07
CA ALA A 567 -8.50 -15.37 7.37
C ALA A 567 -9.54 -15.94 6.39
N PRO A 568 -9.35 -17.17 5.89
CA PRO A 568 -10.41 -17.88 5.18
C PRO A 568 -11.58 -18.16 6.13
N VAL A 569 -12.80 -18.07 5.59
CA VAL A 569 -14.03 -18.30 6.36
C VAL A 569 -14.92 -19.24 5.57
N ASP A 570 -14.96 -20.50 6.01
CA ASP A 570 -15.77 -21.55 5.36
C ASP A 570 -17.18 -21.69 5.96
N ALA A 571 -17.42 -21.08 7.13
CA ALA A 571 -18.71 -21.04 7.80
C ALA A 571 -18.83 -19.77 8.66
N THR A 572 -20.03 -19.22 8.82
CA THR A 572 -20.27 -18.11 9.75
C THR A 572 -20.94 -18.54 11.05
N TYR A 573 -21.54 -19.74 11.07
CA TYR A 573 -21.89 -20.44 12.29
C TYR A 573 -20.93 -21.59 12.55
N SER A 574 -20.24 -21.52 13.67
CA SER A 574 -19.32 -22.58 14.08
C SER A 574 -20.08 -23.69 14.79
N VAL A 575 -19.76 -24.93 14.42
CA VAL A 575 -20.30 -26.12 15.06
C VAL A 575 -19.17 -26.99 15.57
N ARG A 576 -19.41 -27.62 16.72
CA ARG A 576 -18.53 -28.65 17.27
C ARG A 576 -19.32 -29.95 17.38
N PRO A 577 -18.78 -31.10 16.92
CA PRO A 577 -19.43 -32.38 17.20
C PRO A 577 -19.42 -32.68 18.70
N LEU A 578 -20.44 -33.40 19.19
CA LEU A 578 -20.53 -33.84 20.59
C LEU A 578 -19.70 -35.11 20.85
N TYR A 579 -18.45 -35.07 20.43
CA TYR A 579 -17.43 -36.07 20.74
C TYR A 579 -16.06 -35.41 20.75
N ASN A 580 -15.14 -35.94 21.55
CA ASN A 580 -13.79 -35.41 21.63
C ASN A 580 -12.94 -35.79 20.42
N GLU A 581 -11.85 -35.05 20.21
CA GLU A 581 -10.84 -35.46 19.24
C GLU A 581 -10.33 -36.88 19.52
N PRO A 582 -9.93 -37.63 18.48
CA PRO A 582 -9.59 -39.05 18.58
C PRO A 582 -8.56 -39.39 19.67
N ASP A 583 -7.61 -38.48 19.92
CA ASP A 583 -6.48 -38.68 20.82
C ASP A 583 -6.68 -38.09 22.23
N LYS A 584 -7.82 -37.44 22.52
CA LYS A 584 -8.10 -36.98 23.88
C LYS A 584 -8.47 -38.18 24.76
N GLU A 585 -7.69 -38.41 25.81
CA GLU A 585 -7.89 -39.53 26.75
C GLU A 585 -9.18 -39.41 27.56
N GLU A 586 -9.56 -38.18 27.94
CA GLU A 586 -10.80 -37.94 28.68
C GLU A 586 -12.00 -37.80 27.74
N ASP A 587 -12.99 -38.66 27.95
CA ASP A 587 -14.28 -38.60 27.29
C ASP A 587 -15.20 -37.59 28.01
N ASP A 588 -15.45 -36.46 27.37
CA ASP A 588 -16.36 -35.42 27.85
C ASP A 588 -17.82 -35.72 27.47
N PHE A 589 -18.04 -36.61 26.50
CA PHE A 589 -19.35 -36.95 25.94
C PHE A 589 -19.63 -38.45 26.07
N PRO A 590 -19.67 -38.98 27.31
CA PRO A 590 -19.71 -40.41 27.54
C PRO A 590 -20.91 -41.06 26.86
N SER A 591 -20.69 -42.17 26.16
CA SER A 591 -21.73 -43.00 25.55
C SER A 591 -22.58 -42.32 24.46
N VAL A 592 -22.14 -41.19 23.89
CA VAL A 592 -22.85 -40.53 22.77
C VAL A 592 -22.87 -41.40 21.52
N GLU A 593 -21.89 -42.28 21.35
CA GLU A 593 -21.84 -43.25 20.24
C GLU A 593 -23.10 -44.12 20.16
N TYR A 594 -23.77 -44.39 21.28
CA TYR A 594 -25.03 -45.16 21.32
C TYR A 594 -26.26 -44.37 20.85
N LEU A 595 -26.12 -43.07 20.61
CA LEU A 595 -27.20 -42.16 20.24
C LEU A 595 -27.09 -41.68 18.79
N LEU A 596 -25.92 -41.86 18.16
CA LEU A 596 -25.67 -41.45 16.79
C LEU A 596 -26.06 -42.57 15.82
N ASN A 597 -27.19 -42.40 15.13
CA ASN A 597 -27.63 -43.33 14.08
C ASN A 597 -26.55 -43.52 12.99
N ASP A 598 -25.81 -42.46 12.66
CA ASP A 598 -24.73 -42.51 11.66
C ASP A 598 -23.59 -43.46 12.09
N PHE A 599 -23.24 -43.45 13.39
CA PHE A 599 -22.26 -44.40 13.93
C PHE A 599 -22.81 -45.83 13.95
N ILE A 600 -24.09 -46.01 14.28
CA ILE A 600 -24.74 -47.34 14.27
C ILE A 600 -24.70 -47.93 12.86
N GLU A 601 -24.98 -47.15 11.82
CA GLU A 601 -24.87 -47.61 10.43
C GLU A 601 -23.41 -47.87 10.03
N PHE A 602 -22.47 -47.02 10.43
CA PHE A 602 -21.03 -47.25 10.21
C PHE A 602 -20.56 -48.59 10.80
N VAL A 603 -21.01 -48.92 12.02
CA VAL A 603 -20.71 -50.20 12.66
C VAL A 603 -21.42 -51.37 11.97
N ARG A 604 -22.67 -51.16 11.53
CA ARG A 604 -23.44 -52.16 10.79
C ARG A 604 -22.77 -52.52 9.46
N GLU A 605 -22.23 -51.55 8.73
CA GLU A 605 -21.50 -51.81 7.48
C GLU A 605 -20.27 -52.69 7.69
N LYS A 606 -19.61 -52.58 8.86
CA LYS A 606 -18.43 -53.37 9.20
C LYS A 606 -18.74 -54.74 9.82
N THR A 607 -19.83 -54.85 10.57
CA THR A 607 -20.11 -56.02 11.43
C THR A 607 -21.39 -56.77 11.08
N GLY A 608 -22.29 -56.17 10.31
CA GLY A 608 -23.63 -56.67 10.01
C GLY A 608 -24.65 -56.50 11.15
N SER A 609 -24.27 -55.96 12.30
CA SER A 609 -25.13 -55.77 13.47
C SER A 609 -25.38 -54.29 13.79
N THR A 610 -26.60 -53.97 14.21
CA THR A 610 -26.95 -52.64 14.78
C THR A 610 -26.95 -52.64 16.31
N GLU A 611 -26.76 -53.79 16.95
CA GLU A 611 -26.77 -53.93 18.41
C GLU A 611 -25.36 -53.72 18.96
N LEU A 612 -25.03 -52.47 19.31
CA LEU A 612 -23.71 -52.07 19.80
C LEU A 612 -23.28 -52.82 21.07
N ASP A 613 -24.23 -53.15 21.95
CA ASP A 613 -23.97 -53.87 23.20
C ASP A 613 -23.53 -55.34 22.96
N ALA A 614 -23.76 -55.88 21.76
CA ALA A 614 -23.33 -57.23 21.37
C ALA A 614 -21.89 -57.27 20.79
N ILE A 615 -21.26 -56.11 20.61
CA ILE A 615 -19.92 -55.98 20.02
C ILE A 615 -18.88 -55.99 21.13
N ASP A 616 -17.74 -56.65 20.88
CA ASP A 616 -16.60 -56.60 21.80
C ASP A 616 -16.20 -55.15 22.11
N ARG A 617 -16.08 -54.83 23.39
CA ARG A 617 -15.89 -53.45 23.87
C ARG A 617 -14.62 -52.81 23.30
N LYS A 618 -13.56 -53.58 23.08
CA LYS A 618 -12.31 -53.07 22.50
C LYS A 618 -12.51 -52.74 21.02
N LYS A 619 -13.15 -53.63 20.27
CA LYS A 619 -13.49 -53.37 18.86
C LYS A 619 -14.43 -52.18 18.68
N LEU A 620 -15.43 -52.03 19.54
CA LEU A 620 -16.34 -50.89 19.50
C LEU A 620 -15.59 -49.57 19.74
N ALA A 621 -14.63 -49.55 20.66
CA ALA A 621 -13.76 -48.40 20.90
C ALA A 621 -12.87 -48.09 19.69
N ASP A 622 -12.33 -49.11 19.00
CA ASP A 622 -11.56 -48.92 17.76
C ASP A 622 -12.43 -48.31 16.64
N TYR A 623 -13.66 -48.80 16.45
CA TYR A 623 -14.59 -48.23 15.49
C TYR A 623 -15.01 -46.80 15.85
N TRP A 624 -15.21 -46.51 17.14
CA TRP A 624 -15.51 -45.16 17.59
C TRP A 624 -14.32 -44.20 17.38
N LYS A 625 -13.08 -44.68 17.51
CA LYS A 625 -11.91 -43.89 17.13
C LYS A 625 -11.90 -43.59 15.63
N GLU A 626 -12.07 -44.62 14.80
CA GLU A 626 -12.10 -44.48 13.34
C GLU A 626 -13.20 -43.51 12.86
N PHE A 627 -14.40 -43.60 13.45
CA PHE A 627 -15.53 -42.73 13.12
C PHE A 627 -15.26 -41.25 13.42
N ARG A 628 -14.44 -40.95 14.44
CA ARG A 628 -14.09 -39.58 14.85
C ARG A 628 -12.92 -39.00 14.04
N GLU A 629 -12.14 -39.83 13.36
CA GLU A 629 -11.02 -39.41 12.50
C GLU A 629 -11.47 -39.00 11.10
N ILE A 630 -12.67 -39.41 10.67
CA ILE A 630 -13.23 -39.11 9.36
C ILE A 630 -14.27 -37.98 9.42
N GLU A 631 -14.48 -37.32 8.29
CA GLU A 631 -15.64 -36.43 8.11
C GLU A 631 -16.92 -37.26 7.92
N ASN A 632 -17.52 -37.63 9.06
CA ASN A 632 -18.71 -38.48 9.10
C ASN A 632 -20.01 -37.75 8.71
N GLY A 633 -21.05 -38.54 8.40
CA GLY A 633 -22.35 -38.03 7.98
C GLY A 633 -23.09 -37.25 9.06
N TYR A 634 -22.85 -37.54 10.34
CA TYR A 634 -23.35 -36.74 11.45
C TYR A 634 -22.83 -35.31 11.39
N LEU A 635 -21.51 -35.12 11.26
CA LEU A 635 -20.89 -33.79 11.20
C LEU A 635 -21.33 -33.01 9.95
N GLN A 636 -21.42 -33.68 8.80
CA GLN A 636 -21.91 -33.07 7.55
C GLN A 636 -23.33 -32.54 7.71
N LYS A 637 -24.25 -33.36 8.22
CA LYS A 637 -25.65 -32.95 8.46
C LYS A 637 -25.77 -31.87 9.51
N LEU A 638 -24.95 -31.93 10.57
CA LEU A 638 -24.95 -30.90 11.61
C LEU A 638 -24.57 -29.54 11.03
N ARG A 639 -23.56 -29.47 10.15
CA ARG A 639 -23.18 -28.25 9.43
C ARG A 639 -24.30 -27.79 8.50
N GLU A 640 -24.84 -28.68 7.67
CA GLU A 640 -25.90 -28.35 6.71
C GLU A 640 -27.18 -27.82 7.39
N TYR A 641 -27.59 -28.41 8.51
CA TYR A 641 -28.76 -27.93 9.27
C TYR A 641 -28.51 -26.64 10.03
N THR A 642 -27.27 -26.43 10.51
CA THR A 642 -26.93 -25.21 11.24
C THR A 642 -26.81 -24.02 10.30
N GLU A 643 -26.19 -24.22 9.14
CA GLU A 643 -25.95 -23.18 8.16
C GLU A 643 -26.06 -23.76 6.74
N PRO A 644 -27.25 -23.67 6.12
CA PRO A 644 -27.39 -23.92 4.69
C PRO A 644 -26.53 -22.95 3.87
N GLU A 645 -26.10 -23.37 2.68
CA GLU A 645 -25.17 -22.58 1.87
C GLU A 645 -25.67 -21.15 1.56
N GLU A 646 -26.95 -20.96 1.23
CA GLU A 646 -27.50 -19.62 1.00
C GLU A 646 -27.36 -18.72 2.24
N LEU A 647 -27.63 -19.27 3.43
CA LEU A 647 -27.50 -18.55 4.70
C LEU A 647 -26.05 -18.17 4.99
N PHE A 648 -25.11 -19.08 4.73
CA PHE A 648 -23.67 -18.80 4.82
C PHE A 648 -23.28 -17.61 3.95
N LEU A 649 -23.64 -17.65 2.65
CA LEU A 649 -23.27 -16.60 1.70
C LEU A 649 -23.86 -15.24 2.10
N GLU A 650 -25.14 -15.19 2.48
CA GLU A 650 -25.78 -13.95 2.95
C GLU A 650 -25.14 -13.40 4.23
N ARG A 651 -24.79 -14.26 5.18
CA ARG A 651 -24.12 -13.84 6.42
C ARG A 651 -22.70 -13.38 6.17
N ARG A 652 -21.93 -14.11 5.37
CA ARG A 652 -20.54 -13.76 5.02
C ARG A 652 -20.50 -12.42 4.31
N SER A 653 -21.40 -12.19 3.35
CA SER A 653 -21.55 -10.91 2.67
C SER A 653 -21.79 -9.75 3.64
N ARG A 654 -22.67 -9.93 4.65
CA ARG A 654 -22.93 -8.90 5.68
C ARG A 654 -21.74 -8.64 6.60
N PHE A 655 -20.98 -9.67 6.97
CA PHE A 655 -19.73 -9.49 7.74
C PHE A 655 -18.73 -8.66 6.94
N LEU A 656 -18.56 -8.94 5.66
CA LEU A 656 -17.69 -8.18 4.77
C LEU A 656 -18.18 -6.73 4.64
N ASP A 657 -19.48 -6.50 4.48
CA ASP A 657 -20.04 -5.14 4.46
C ASP A 657 -19.74 -4.37 5.75
N HIS A 658 -19.81 -5.03 6.90
CA HIS A 658 -19.44 -4.42 8.18
C HIS A 658 -17.96 -4.03 8.23
N LEU A 659 -17.06 -4.89 7.74
CA LEU A 659 -15.62 -4.62 7.69
C LEU A 659 -15.31 -3.49 6.71
N ILE A 660 -15.93 -3.48 5.52
CA ILE A 660 -15.79 -2.44 4.50
C ILE A 660 -16.29 -1.09 5.02
N ALA A 661 -17.41 -1.08 5.76
CA ALA A 661 -17.99 0.14 6.32
C ALA A 661 -17.07 0.86 7.32
N ARG A 662 -16.09 0.16 7.93
CA ARG A 662 -15.07 0.80 8.78
C ARG A 662 -14.22 1.82 8.03
N PHE A 663 -14.16 1.72 6.71
CA PHE A 663 -13.44 2.62 5.83
C PHE A 663 -14.36 3.59 5.08
N ALA A 664 -15.63 3.69 5.48
CA ALA A 664 -16.67 4.50 4.83
C ALA A 664 -16.93 4.13 3.34
N GLU A 665 -16.68 2.87 2.98
CA GLU A 665 -16.92 2.34 1.64
C GLU A 665 -18.23 1.55 1.57
N SER A 666 -18.78 1.39 0.36
CA SER A 666 -19.98 0.58 0.12
C SER A 666 -19.95 -0.13 -1.23
N PHE A 667 -20.44 -1.38 -1.25
CA PHE A 667 -20.56 -2.22 -2.45
C PHE A 667 -21.98 -2.22 -3.05
N THR A 668 -22.87 -1.31 -2.63
CA THR A 668 -24.30 -1.36 -2.98
C THR A 668 -24.56 -1.32 -4.49
N ASP A 669 -23.88 -0.44 -5.24
CA ASP A 669 -24.14 -0.27 -6.67
C ASP A 669 -23.75 -1.51 -7.47
N TYR A 670 -22.60 -2.11 -7.14
CA TYR A 670 -22.13 -3.36 -7.73
C TYR A 670 -23.09 -4.51 -7.40
N ALA A 671 -23.46 -4.63 -6.12
CA ALA A 671 -24.41 -5.64 -5.67
C ALA A 671 -25.77 -5.51 -6.37
N MET A 672 -26.26 -4.28 -6.63
CA MET A 672 -27.50 -4.06 -7.38
C MET A 672 -27.39 -4.50 -8.85
N VAL A 673 -26.32 -4.12 -9.55
CA VAL A 673 -26.11 -4.52 -10.96
C VAL A 673 -26.06 -6.04 -11.08
N ILE A 674 -25.32 -6.67 -10.19
CA ILE A 674 -25.20 -8.12 -10.12
C ILE A 674 -26.55 -8.78 -9.82
N TYR A 675 -27.28 -8.27 -8.82
CA TYR A 675 -28.58 -8.82 -8.45
C TYR A 675 -29.60 -8.68 -9.57
N MET A 676 -29.60 -7.55 -10.30
CA MET A 676 -30.43 -7.36 -11.49
C MET A 676 -30.09 -8.35 -12.60
N ALA A 677 -28.80 -8.64 -12.82
CA ALA A 677 -28.37 -9.63 -13.80
C ALA A 677 -28.79 -11.06 -13.41
N ALA A 678 -28.79 -11.38 -12.11
CA ALA A 678 -29.15 -12.70 -11.59
C ALA A 678 -30.66 -12.91 -11.37
N ALA A 679 -31.48 -11.85 -11.38
CA ALA A 679 -32.91 -11.91 -11.06
C ALA A 679 -33.74 -12.78 -12.02
N GLU A 680 -33.24 -13.04 -13.23
CA GLU A 680 -33.85 -13.93 -14.23
C GLU A 680 -33.25 -15.34 -14.26
N GLY A 681 -32.26 -15.62 -13.40
CA GLY A 681 -31.46 -16.84 -13.39
C GLY A 681 -32.01 -17.97 -12.53
N SER A 682 -31.39 -19.15 -12.65
CA SER A 682 -31.68 -20.31 -11.80
C SER A 682 -31.19 -20.10 -10.35
N TYR A 683 -31.71 -20.90 -9.40
CA TYR A 683 -31.25 -20.85 -8.00
C TYR A 683 -29.72 -21.06 -7.87
N ALA A 684 -29.14 -21.93 -8.70
CA ALA A 684 -27.69 -22.14 -8.73
C ALA A 684 -26.93 -20.89 -9.20
N GLU A 685 -27.44 -20.19 -10.22
CA GLU A 685 -26.85 -18.93 -10.71
C GLU A 685 -26.90 -17.82 -9.65
N LYS A 686 -27.97 -17.76 -8.85
CA LYS A 686 -28.06 -16.84 -7.71
C LYS A 686 -26.99 -17.12 -6.65
N LEU A 687 -26.70 -18.40 -6.35
CA LEU A 687 -25.65 -18.76 -5.39
C LEU A 687 -24.25 -18.48 -5.95
N ASP A 688 -23.99 -18.80 -7.22
CA ASP A 688 -22.72 -18.47 -7.89
C ASP A 688 -22.45 -16.97 -7.84
N THR A 689 -23.48 -16.17 -8.12
CA THR A 689 -23.46 -14.72 -8.04
C THR A 689 -23.07 -14.20 -6.64
N LEU A 690 -23.64 -14.78 -5.58
CA LEU A 690 -23.28 -14.42 -4.21
C LEU A 690 -21.83 -14.81 -3.87
N ARG A 691 -21.34 -15.94 -4.37
CA ARG A 691 -19.93 -16.36 -4.19
C ARG A 691 -18.97 -15.40 -4.86
N ASP A 692 -19.26 -14.98 -6.09
CA ASP A 692 -18.45 -14.00 -6.82
C ASP A 692 -18.41 -12.67 -6.07
N MET A 693 -19.57 -12.15 -5.64
CA MET A 693 -19.62 -10.91 -4.85
C MET A 693 -18.84 -11.01 -3.53
N ILE A 694 -18.88 -12.14 -2.83
CA ILE A 694 -18.09 -12.36 -1.60
C ILE A 694 -16.60 -12.31 -1.93
N LYS A 695 -16.17 -13.00 -2.98
CA LYS A 695 -14.79 -13.00 -3.45
C LYS A 695 -14.33 -11.58 -3.78
N ASP A 696 -15.13 -10.80 -4.49
CA ASP A 696 -14.79 -9.43 -4.85
C ASP A 696 -14.67 -8.50 -3.62
N LYS A 697 -15.56 -8.66 -2.63
CA LYS A 697 -15.47 -7.94 -1.36
C LYS A 697 -14.22 -8.31 -0.56
N GLU A 698 -13.86 -9.59 -0.51
CA GLU A 698 -12.64 -10.07 0.14
C GLU A 698 -11.40 -9.50 -0.56
N ASP A 699 -11.35 -9.56 -1.88
CA ASP A 699 -10.28 -9.00 -2.68
C ASP A 699 -10.14 -7.49 -2.52
N PHE A 700 -11.27 -6.77 -2.50
CA PHE A 700 -11.28 -5.33 -2.25
C PHE A 700 -10.74 -4.99 -0.87
N LEU A 701 -11.20 -5.68 0.17
CA LEU A 701 -10.71 -5.49 1.54
C LEU A 701 -9.21 -5.77 1.63
N ARG A 702 -8.74 -6.90 1.11
CA ARG A 702 -7.31 -7.27 1.13
C ARG A 702 -6.43 -6.26 0.41
N SER A 703 -6.90 -5.73 -0.72
CA SER A 703 -6.18 -4.69 -1.48
C SER A 703 -6.40 -3.28 -0.94
N TYR A 704 -7.26 -3.07 0.07
CA TYR A 704 -7.72 -1.75 0.50
C TYR A 704 -6.60 -0.76 0.85
N PRO A 705 -5.54 -1.14 1.61
CA PRO A 705 -4.42 -0.25 1.90
C PRO A 705 -3.79 0.35 0.63
N GLU A 706 -3.63 -0.46 -0.43
CA GLU A 706 -3.06 0.00 -1.69
C GLU A 706 -4.04 0.87 -2.47
N ILE A 707 -5.28 0.39 -2.68
CA ILE A 707 -6.26 1.10 -3.54
C ILE A 707 -6.82 2.38 -2.90
N SER A 708 -6.73 2.51 -1.57
CA SER A 708 -7.02 3.75 -0.86
C SER A 708 -5.85 4.74 -0.97
N ARG A 709 -4.64 4.32 -0.58
CA ARG A 709 -3.43 5.15 -0.57
C ARG A 709 -3.07 5.67 -1.95
N ASP A 710 -3.06 4.79 -2.95
CA ASP A 710 -2.53 5.09 -4.28
C ASP A 710 -3.61 5.65 -5.23
N ARG A 711 -4.79 6.05 -4.73
CA ARG A 711 -5.95 6.47 -5.56
C ARG A 711 -5.63 7.51 -6.65
N SER A 712 -4.74 8.47 -6.36
CA SER A 712 -4.33 9.54 -7.27
C SER A 712 -3.05 9.22 -8.05
N LYS A 713 -2.41 8.10 -7.75
CA LYS A 713 -1.14 7.68 -8.32
C LYS A 713 -1.33 7.28 -9.78
N ALA A 714 -0.53 7.88 -10.63
CA ALA A 714 -0.45 7.56 -12.04
C ALA A 714 0.43 6.33 -12.28
N PHE A 715 0.37 5.78 -13.50
CA PHE A 715 1.32 4.72 -13.84
C PHE A 715 2.74 5.29 -14.04
N LYS A 716 3.74 4.47 -13.74
CA LYS A 716 5.16 4.81 -13.87
C LYS A 716 5.58 4.61 -15.33
N TYR A 717 5.96 5.67 -16.04
CA TYR A 717 6.46 5.55 -17.43
C TYR A 717 7.91 6.00 -17.61
N ARG A 718 8.54 6.46 -16.53
CA ARG A 718 9.96 6.83 -16.46
C ARG A 718 10.67 6.02 -15.39
N CYS A 719 11.98 5.87 -15.53
CA CYS A 719 12.83 5.09 -14.63
C CYS A 719 12.35 3.65 -14.41
N LEU A 720 11.86 2.99 -15.47
CA LEU A 720 11.50 1.58 -15.39
C LEU A 720 12.77 0.74 -15.20
N LYS A 721 12.68 -0.27 -14.34
CA LYS A 721 13.73 -1.29 -14.23
C LYS A 721 13.64 -2.28 -15.41
N GLU A 722 14.69 -3.03 -15.68
CA GLU A 722 14.72 -3.99 -16.80
C GLU A 722 13.62 -5.05 -16.69
N GLU A 723 13.27 -5.46 -15.46
CA GLU A 723 12.18 -6.39 -15.18
C GLU A 723 10.77 -5.77 -15.23
N GLU A 724 10.65 -4.43 -15.29
CA GLU A 724 9.38 -3.73 -15.33
C GLU A 724 8.91 -3.50 -16.77
N SER A 725 7.71 -3.98 -17.10
CA SER A 725 7.07 -3.72 -18.39
C SER A 725 5.95 -2.68 -18.26
N LEU A 726 5.72 -1.91 -19.32
CA LEU A 726 4.50 -1.10 -19.45
C LEU A 726 3.30 -1.93 -19.88
N TRP A 727 3.51 -3.01 -20.63
CA TRP A 727 2.46 -3.85 -21.19
C TRP A 727 2.43 -5.22 -20.51
N ASP A 728 1.24 -5.77 -20.32
CA ASP A 728 0.98 -7.00 -19.58
C ASP A 728 1.61 -6.97 -18.17
N SER A 729 1.40 -5.85 -17.45
CA SER A 729 1.93 -5.64 -16.10
C SER A 729 0.95 -4.93 -15.17
N ALA A 730 1.23 -5.03 -13.86
CA ALA A 730 0.52 -4.33 -12.79
C ALA A 730 0.84 -2.83 -12.68
N ASN A 731 1.69 -2.29 -13.57
CA ASN A 731 2.03 -0.88 -13.65
C ASN A 731 0.89 -0.08 -14.30
N VAL A 732 -0.15 0.14 -13.51
CA VAL A 732 -1.34 0.91 -13.86
C VAL A 732 -1.62 1.94 -12.79
N SER A 733 -2.40 2.97 -13.11
CA SER A 733 -2.80 3.98 -12.14
C SER A 733 -3.60 3.36 -10.99
N GLY A 734 -3.49 3.92 -9.79
CA GLY A 734 -4.24 3.45 -8.63
C GLY A 734 -5.75 3.59 -8.83
N LEU A 735 -6.20 4.60 -9.59
CA LEU A 735 -7.59 4.71 -10.04
C LEU A 735 -8.04 3.45 -10.81
N LYS A 736 -7.20 2.92 -11.70
CA LYS A 736 -7.54 1.67 -12.43
C LYS A 736 -7.65 0.49 -11.47
N LYS A 737 -6.69 0.32 -10.55
CA LYS A 737 -6.72 -0.76 -9.55
C LYS A 737 -7.98 -0.69 -8.71
N ARG A 738 -8.30 0.51 -8.19
CA ARG A 738 -9.47 0.75 -7.35
C ARG A 738 -10.77 0.46 -8.08
N LEU A 739 -10.95 1.02 -9.29
CA LEU A 739 -12.16 0.78 -10.09
C LEU A 739 -12.30 -0.69 -10.45
N SER A 740 -11.21 -1.37 -10.82
CA SER A 740 -11.23 -2.81 -11.07
C SER A 740 -11.71 -3.60 -9.86
N LYS A 741 -11.24 -3.29 -8.64
CA LYS A 741 -11.71 -3.97 -7.42
C LYS A 741 -13.16 -3.63 -7.07
N LEU A 742 -13.64 -2.41 -7.34
CA LEU A 742 -15.05 -2.04 -7.16
C LEU A 742 -16.00 -2.72 -8.16
N PHE A 743 -15.51 -3.04 -9.36
CA PHE A 743 -16.29 -3.71 -10.41
C PHE A 743 -16.09 -5.23 -10.46
N GLY A 744 -15.33 -5.83 -9.54
CA GLY A 744 -15.03 -7.28 -9.55
C GLY A 744 -14.14 -7.74 -10.71
N ILE A 745 -13.35 -6.83 -11.29
CA ILE A 745 -12.42 -7.15 -12.39
C ILE A 745 -11.12 -7.69 -11.78
N ASP A 746 -10.94 -9.01 -11.88
CA ASP A 746 -9.79 -9.74 -11.32
C ASP A 746 -8.44 -9.20 -11.84
N ASN A 747 -8.32 -9.00 -13.15
CA ASN A 747 -7.06 -8.59 -13.80
C ASN A 747 -7.17 -7.16 -14.33
N TYR A 748 -6.50 -6.24 -13.63
CA TYR A 748 -6.37 -4.83 -13.97
C TYR A 748 -5.11 -4.49 -14.77
N GLU A 749 -4.32 -5.48 -15.19
CA GLU A 749 -3.05 -5.26 -15.89
C GLU A 749 -3.26 -4.45 -17.18
N ARG A 750 -2.20 -3.77 -17.61
CA ARG A 750 -2.20 -3.05 -18.88
C ARG A 750 -2.02 -4.01 -20.04
N ARG A 751 -3.11 -4.67 -20.44
CA ARG A 751 -3.14 -5.69 -21.48
C ARG A 751 -4.05 -5.31 -22.64
N THR A 752 -3.93 -6.03 -23.74
CA THR A 752 -4.88 -5.93 -24.85
C THR A 752 -6.23 -6.51 -24.44
N ILE A 753 -7.29 -5.69 -24.51
CA ILE A 753 -8.68 -6.08 -24.14
C ILE A 753 -9.40 -6.77 -25.32
N GLY A 754 -8.86 -6.65 -26.53
CA GLY A 754 -9.34 -7.35 -27.72
C GLY A 754 -8.37 -8.43 -28.23
N TYR A 755 -8.87 -9.29 -29.11
CA TYR A 755 -8.05 -10.25 -29.86
C TYR A 755 -7.66 -9.66 -31.22
N CYS A 756 -6.44 -9.92 -31.67
CA CYS A 756 -6.01 -9.51 -33.01
C CYS A 756 -6.30 -10.60 -34.05
N GLU A 757 -6.33 -10.22 -35.33
CA GLU A 757 -6.59 -11.16 -36.43
C GLU A 757 -5.60 -12.33 -36.45
N LYS A 758 -4.34 -12.11 -36.04
CA LYS A 758 -3.33 -13.17 -35.95
C LYS A 758 -3.70 -14.24 -34.91
N ASP A 759 -4.24 -13.83 -33.76
CA ASP A 759 -4.64 -14.75 -32.69
C ASP A 759 -5.82 -15.61 -33.13
N VAL A 760 -6.81 -14.98 -33.76
CA VAL A 760 -7.98 -15.65 -34.32
C VAL A 760 -7.55 -16.64 -35.40
N ASN A 761 -6.70 -16.23 -36.33
CA ASN A 761 -6.22 -17.08 -37.42
C ASN A 761 -5.34 -18.25 -36.94
N LYS A 762 -4.76 -18.16 -35.73
CA LYS A 762 -4.02 -19.28 -35.12
C LYS A 762 -4.98 -20.40 -34.72
N ASP A 763 -6.13 -20.07 -34.13
CA ASP A 763 -7.04 -21.05 -33.52
C ASP A 763 -8.17 -21.44 -34.48
N PHE A 764 -8.71 -20.48 -35.21
CA PHE A 764 -9.81 -20.68 -36.15
C PHE A 764 -9.27 -20.88 -37.56
N LYS A 765 -9.59 -22.03 -38.16
CA LYS A 765 -9.26 -22.34 -39.56
C LYS A 765 -10.53 -22.46 -40.37
N ILE A 766 -10.60 -21.72 -41.47
CA ILE A 766 -11.70 -21.83 -42.43
C ILE A 766 -11.33 -22.91 -43.44
N LYS A 767 -12.09 -24.01 -43.45
CA LYS A 767 -11.85 -25.17 -44.32
C LYS A 767 -12.88 -25.16 -45.45
N LYS A 768 -12.40 -25.19 -46.70
CA LYS A 768 -13.25 -25.43 -47.87
C LYS A 768 -13.58 -26.92 -47.95
N VAL A 769 -14.86 -27.26 -47.95
CA VAL A 769 -15.36 -28.65 -47.90
C VAL A 769 -16.23 -29.03 -49.10
N GLY A 770 -16.33 -28.15 -50.08
CA GLY A 770 -17.01 -28.36 -51.35
C GLY A 770 -16.98 -27.11 -52.23
N GLU A 771 -17.69 -27.14 -53.34
CA GLU A 771 -17.89 -25.96 -54.19
C GLU A 771 -18.70 -24.91 -53.42
N ASN A 772 -18.09 -23.73 -53.23
CA ASN A 772 -18.65 -22.62 -52.46
C ASN A 772 -19.11 -22.97 -51.04
N ARG A 773 -18.64 -24.09 -50.44
CA ARG A 773 -19.02 -24.55 -49.10
C ARG A 773 -17.82 -24.57 -48.15
N TYR A 774 -18.02 -24.00 -46.97
CA TYR A 774 -16.99 -23.77 -45.97
C TYR A 774 -17.46 -24.20 -44.57
N GLU A 775 -16.51 -24.52 -43.70
CA GLU A 775 -16.73 -24.72 -42.26
C GLU A 775 -15.59 -24.10 -41.44
N ILE A 776 -15.87 -23.74 -40.19
CA ILE A 776 -14.89 -23.19 -39.26
C ILE A 776 -14.48 -24.28 -38.28
N ALA A 777 -13.17 -24.47 -38.11
CA ALA A 777 -12.57 -25.39 -37.16
C ALA A 777 -11.81 -24.61 -36.08
N LEU A 778 -12.27 -24.69 -34.83
CA LEU A 778 -11.55 -24.20 -33.65
C LEU A 778 -10.51 -25.22 -33.24
N HIS A 779 -9.26 -24.78 -33.11
CA HIS A 779 -8.16 -25.54 -32.57
C HIS A 779 -7.71 -24.93 -31.25
N ILE A 780 -7.55 -25.79 -30.25
CA ILE A 780 -7.08 -25.40 -28.91
C ILE A 780 -5.80 -26.15 -28.60
N ASP A 781 -5.01 -25.61 -27.68
CA ASP A 781 -3.88 -26.30 -27.08
C ASP A 781 -4.41 -27.06 -25.85
N VAL A 782 -4.10 -28.35 -25.77
CA VAL A 782 -4.51 -29.25 -24.68
C VAL A 782 -3.26 -29.68 -23.93
N ASP A 783 -3.19 -29.26 -22.68
CA ASP A 783 -2.11 -29.59 -21.78
C ASP A 783 -2.37 -30.95 -21.10
N ARG A 784 -1.34 -31.81 -21.13
CA ARG A 784 -1.22 -32.99 -20.26
C ARG A 784 0.00 -32.80 -19.37
N ASP A 785 0.07 -33.53 -18.27
CA ASP A 785 1.12 -33.41 -17.24
C ASP A 785 2.56 -33.39 -17.78
N THR A 786 2.80 -33.92 -18.99
CA THR A 786 4.14 -34.03 -19.60
C THR A 786 4.29 -33.37 -20.98
N TYR A 787 3.21 -32.90 -21.63
CA TYR A 787 3.30 -32.21 -22.94
C TYR A 787 1.99 -31.49 -23.32
N SER A 788 2.09 -30.42 -24.12
CA SER A 788 0.96 -29.74 -24.75
C SER A 788 0.84 -30.15 -26.23
N TYR A 789 -0.37 -30.41 -26.72
CA TYR A 789 -0.60 -30.65 -28.15
C TYR A 789 -1.82 -29.87 -28.66
N ARG A 790 -1.81 -29.54 -29.97
CA ARG A 790 -2.87 -28.75 -30.59
C ARG A 790 -3.87 -29.66 -31.29
N GLU A 791 -5.16 -29.52 -30.98
CA GLU A 791 -6.21 -30.33 -31.59
C GLU A 791 -7.45 -29.54 -31.98
N GLN A 792 -8.23 -30.09 -32.92
CA GLN A 792 -9.48 -29.49 -33.35
C GLN A 792 -10.62 -29.81 -32.36
N ALA A 793 -10.93 -28.87 -31.47
CA ALA A 793 -11.96 -29.01 -30.45
C ALA A 793 -13.38 -28.94 -31.00
N LEU A 794 -13.69 -27.91 -31.80
CA LEU A 794 -15.03 -27.66 -32.33
C LEU A 794 -15.02 -27.46 -33.86
N LYS A 795 -16.15 -27.80 -34.49
CA LYS A 795 -16.43 -27.49 -35.90
C LYS A 795 -17.81 -26.87 -36.06
N SER A 796 -17.91 -25.80 -36.86
CA SER A 796 -19.19 -25.13 -37.12
C SER A 796 -20.10 -25.95 -38.05
N LYS A 797 -21.39 -25.58 -38.12
CA LYS A 797 -22.22 -25.92 -39.29
C LYS A 797 -21.57 -25.36 -40.57
N ARG A 798 -21.77 -26.06 -41.69
CA ARG A 798 -21.27 -25.63 -43.01
C ARG A 798 -22.09 -24.44 -43.52
N PHE A 799 -21.43 -23.51 -44.21
CA PHE A 799 -22.07 -22.36 -44.84
C PHE A 799 -21.58 -22.20 -46.27
N THR A 800 -22.36 -21.48 -47.09
CA THR A 800 -22.01 -21.18 -48.48
C THR A 800 -21.59 -19.73 -48.64
N ALA A 801 -20.64 -19.47 -49.54
CA ALA A 801 -20.21 -18.12 -49.88
C ALA A 801 -19.87 -18.02 -51.37
N GLU A 802 -20.34 -16.96 -52.03
CA GLU A 802 -20.24 -16.75 -53.48
C GLU A 802 -18.93 -16.03 -53.89
N SER A 803 -18.25 -15.41 -52.94
CA SER A 803 -16.97 -14.73 -53.14
C SER A 803 -16.06 -14.87 -51.92
N THR A 804 -14.78 -14.56 -52.08
CA THR A 804 -13.80 -14.55 -50.98
C THR A 804 -14.18 -13.53 -49.90
N ASP A 805 -14.72 -12.36 -50.26
CA ASP A 805 -15.13 -11.34 -49.29
C ASP A 805 -16.38 -11.77 -48.52
N ALA A 806 -17.36 -12.38 -49.21
CA ALA A 806 -18.54 -12.96 -48.56
C ALA A 806 -18.13 -14.08 -47.59
N GLN A 807 -17.15 -14.91 -47.98
CA GLN A 807 -16.60 -15.98 -47.15
C GLN A 807 -15.90 -15.45 -45.90
N LYS A 808 -15.09 -14.40 -46.02
CA LYS A 808 -14.43 -13.77 -44.86
C LYS A 808 -15.45 -13.12 -43.91
N LYS A 809 -16.44 -12.41 -44.44
CA LYS A 809 -17.49 -11.76 -43.64
C LYS A 809 -18.31 -12.78 -42.85
N GLU A 810 -18.85 -13.80 -43.52
CA GLU A 810 -19.64 -14.85 -42.89
C GLU A 810 -18.82 -15.67 -41.88
N ALA A 811 -17.55 -15.95 -42.21
CA ALA A 811 -16.66 -16.61 -41.27
C ALA A 811 -16.37 -15.76 -40.03
N GLY A 812 -16.13 -14.45 -40.20
CA GLY A 812 -15.90 -13.52 -39.10
C GLY A 812 -17.09 -13.45 -38.14
N THR A 813 -18.32 -13.37 -38.67
CA THR A 813 -19.55 -13.39 -37.86
C THR A 813 -19.65 -14.70 -37.05
N ARG A 814 -19.45 -15.85 -37.70
CA ARG A 814 -19.54 -17.16 -37.02
C ARG A 814 -18.44 -17.37 -35.99
N ILE A 815 -17.21 -16.95 -36.29
CA ILE A 815 -16.10 -16.99 -35.32
C ILE A 815 -16.46 -16.14 -34.11
N SER A 816 -17.01 -14.94 -34.31
CA SER A 816 -17.43 -14.05 -33.22
C SER A 816 -18.50 -14.71 -32.34
N HIS A 817 -19.52 -15.33 -32.94
CA HIS A 817 -20.53 -16.09 -32.16
C HIS A 817 -19.93 -17.28 -31.40
N ILE A 818 -18.95 -17.99 -31.98
CA ILE A 818 -18.26 -19.09 -31.27
C ILE A 818 -17.44 -18.53 -30.10
N ILE A 819 -16.70 -17.43 -30.31
CA ILE A 819 -15.92 -16.75 -29.27
C ILE A 819 -16.82 -16.28 -28.12
N GLU A 820 -17.97 -15.69 -28.43
CA GLU A 820 -18.92 -15.16 -27.44
C GLU A 820 -19.58 -16.26 -26.60
N ARG A 821 -19.94 -17.38 -27.24
CA ARG A 821 -20.75 -18.43 -26.59
C ARG A 821 -19.92 -19.51 -25.89
N SER A 822 -18.75 -19.84 -26.42
CA SER A 822 -17.88 -20.92 -25.91
C SER A 822 -17.26 -20.75 -24.50
N PRO A 823 -17.16 -19.55 -23.90
CA PRO A 823 -16.69 -19.38 -22.52
C PRO A 823 -17.71 -19.76 -21.44
N LEU A 824 -18.96 -20.05 -21.81
CA LEU A 824 -20.09 -20.22 -20.90
C LEU A 824 -20.58 -21.67 -20.90
N LYS A 825 -20.72 -22.27 -19.72
CA LYS A 825 -21.00 -23.71 -19.54
C LYS A 825 -22.41 -24.07 -20.02
N GLU A 826 -23.37 -23.21 -19.76
CA GLU A 826 -24.79 -23.26 -20.13
C GLU A 826 -25.00 -23.26 -21.65
N ASN A 827 -24.06 -22.73 -22.43
CA ASN A 827 -24.12 -22.75 -23.89
C ASN A 827 -23.72 -24.10 -24.50
N TYR A 828 -23.29 -25.06 -23.67
CA TYR A 828 -22.97 -26.41 -24.12
C TYR A 828 -24.09 -27.39 -23.80
N ARG A 829 -24.41 -28.22 -24.78
CA ARG A 829 -25.33 -29.35 -24.62
C ARG A 829 -24.58 -30.66 -24.83
N ILE A 830 -24.64 -31.55 -23.83
CA ILE A 830 -24.15 -32.92 -23.95
C ILE A 830 -25.31 -33.82 -24.36
N LYS A 831 -25.22 -34.42 -25.56
CA LYS A 831 -26.27 -35.27 -26.11
C LYS A 831 -25.86 -36.74 -26.04
N LYS A 832 -26.66 -37.56 -25.36
CA LYS A 832 -26.50 -39.01 -25.33
C LYS A 832 -26.87 -39.62 -26.68
N MET A 833 -25.97 -40.42 -27.23
CA MET A 833 -26.12 -41.18 -28.47
C MET A 833 -26.09 -42.69 -28.14
N SER A 834 -26.26 -43.56 -29.15
CA SER A 834 -26.18 -45.02 -28.95
C SER A 834 -24.76 -45.44 -28.56
N GLY A 835 -24.49 -45.51 -27.25
CA GLY A 835 -23.23 -45.96 -26.65
C GLY A 835 -22.14 -44.89 -26.47
N TRP A 836 -22.43 -43.60 -26.67
CA TRP A 836 -21.46 -42.51 -26.52
C TRP A 836 -22.14 -41.15 -26.35
N PHE A 837 -21.39 -40.10 -25.99
CA PHE A 837 -21.88 -38.73 -25.79
C PHE A 837 -21.24 -37.75 -26.78
N ARG A 838 -22.02 -36.77 -27.25
CA ARG A 838 -21.57 -35.67 -28.13
C ARG A 838 -21.70 -34.33 -27.41
N LEU A 839 -20.68 -33.49 -27.52
CA LEU A 839 -20.69 -32.11 -27.06
C LEU A 839 -21.06 -31.15 -28.22
N GLU A 840 -22.08 -30.31 -28.01
CA GLU A 840 -22.55 -29.29 -28.95
C GLU A 840 -22.51 -27.89 -28.28
N LEU A 841 -22.04 -26.89 -29.01
CA LEU A 841 -22.13 -25.47 -28.63
C LEU A 841 -23.37 -24.88 -29.30
N ILE A 842 -24.22 -24.26 -28.50
CA ILE A 842 -25.55 -23.77 -28.89
C ILE A 842 -25.53 -22.25 -29.08
N GLY A 843 -26.26 -21.75 -30.07
CA GLY A 843 -26.46 -20.32 -30.37
C GLY A 843 -27.62 -19.72 -29.62
N SER A 844 -27.72 -18.38 -29.62
CA SER A 844 -28.75 -17.62 -28.92
C SER A 844 -30.18 -17.96 -29.38
N ASP A 845 -30.31 -18.46 -30.60
CA ASP A 845 -31.52 -18.99 -31.22
C ASP A 845 -31.84 -20.45 -30.83
N GLY A 846 -31.04 -21.05 -29.94
CA GLY A 846 -31.15 -22.47 -29.54
C GLY A 846 -30.55 -23.44 -30.57
N ASP A 847 -29.94 -22.93 -31.63
CA ASP A 847 -29.48 -23.71 -32.77
C ASP A 847 -28.01 -24.13 -32.62
N VAL A 848 -27.58 -25.24 -33.24
CA VAL A 848 -26.18 -25.72 -33.04
C VAL A 848 -25.20 -24.85 -33.81
N LEU A 849 -24.38 -24.05 -33.11
CA LEU A 849 -23.32 -23.23 -33.69
C LEU A 849 -22.13 -24.08 -34.12
N ALA A 850 -21.66 -24.93 -33.21
CA ALA A 850 -20.52 -25.81 -33.41
C ALA A 850 -20.66 -27.11 -32.62
N GLN A 851 -19.91 -28.14 -33.00
CA GLN A 851 -19.95 -29.44 -32.32
C GLN A 851 -18.56 -30.07 -32.24
N CYS A 852 -18.34 -30.87 -31.21
CA CYS A 852 -17.10 -31.61 -31.05
C CYS A 852 -17.04 -32.79 -32.03
N ARG A 853 -15.84 -33.09 -32.56
CA ARG A 853 -15.61 -34.29 -33.39
C ARG A 853 -15.38 -35.54 -32.54
N LYS A 854 -14.81 -35.38 -31.35
CA LYS A 854 -14.51 -36.46 -30.41
C LYS A 854 -15.81 -37.09 -29.90
N ARG A 855 -15.79 -38.41 -29.71
CA ARG A 855 -16.87 -39.17 -29.08
C ARG A 855 -16.44 -39.50 -27.66
N PHE A 856 -17.31 -39.25 -26.68
CA PHE A 856 -17.01 -39.51 -25.28
C PHE A 856 -17.73 -40.78 -24.82
N THR A 857 -17.04 -41.63 -24.08
CA THR A 857 -17.58 -42.88 -23.54
C THR A 857 -18.50 -42.63 -22.35
N THR A 858 -18.15 -41.64 -21.52
CA THR A 858 -18.95 -41.21 -20.37
C THR A 858 -19.35 -39.74 -20.50
N GLU A 859 -20.39 -39.35 -19.76
CA GLU A 859 -20.82 -37.95 -19.67
C GLU A 859 -19.75 -37.09 -18.99
N LYS A 860 -19.14 -37.60 -17.92
CA LYS A 860 -18.04 -36.95 -17.19
C LYS A 860 -16.83 -36.62 -18.07
N ASP A 861 -16.47 -37.51 -19.02
CA ASP A 861 -15.38 -37.23 -19.98
C ASP A 861 -15.72 -36.06 -20.91
N ALA A 862 -17.00 -35.93 -21.30
CA ALA A 862 -17.48 -34.84 -22.14
C ALA A 862 -17.51 -33.51 -21.37
N GLU A 863 -17.87 -33.55 -20.08
CA GLU A 863 -17.82 -32.40 -19.17
C GLU A 863 -16.40 -31.90 -18.97
N GLN A 864 -15.46 -32.79 -18.64
CA GLN A 864 -14.06 -32.41 -18.46
C GLN A 864 -13.46 -31.79 -19.74
N TYR A 865 -13.84 -32.31 -20.90
CA TYR A 865 -13.42 -31.75 -22.18
C TYR A 865 -14.05 -30.39 -22.50
N ARG A 866 -15.35 -30.22 -22.21
CA ARG A 866 -16.03 -28.92 -22.28
C ARG A 866 -15.29 -27.89 -21.42
N ASP A 867 -14.95 -28.26 -20.19
CA ASP A 867 -14.29 -27.36 -19.24
C ASP A 867 -12.89 -26.96 -19.73
N GLY A 868 -12.18 -27.86 -20.41
CA GLY A 868 -10.93 -27.54 -21.11
C GLY A 868 -11.11 -26.52 -22.25
N ILE A 869 -12.17 -26.64 -23.06
CA ILE A 869 -12.48 -25.65 -24.10
C ILE A 869 -12.82 -24.30 -23.45
N ILE A 870 -13.68 -24.29 -22.44
CA ILE A 870 -14.06 -23.07 -21.72
C ILE A 870 -12.83 -22.39 -21.15
N LYS A 871 -11.93 -23.13 -20.49
CA LYS A 871 -10.68 -22.60 -19.94
C LYS A 871 -9.81 -21.95 -21.02
N TYR A 872 -9.64 -22.60 -22.17
CA TYR A 872 -8.87 -22.07 -23.29
C TYR A 872 -9.50 -20.80 -23.89
N MET A 873 -10.82 -20.81 -24.09
CA MET A 873 -11.53 -19.69 -24.68
C MET A 873 -11.54 -18.48 -23.74
N ARG A 874 -11.75 -18.70 -22.43
CA ARG A 874 -11.66 -17.65 -21.41
C ARG A 874 -10.28 -17.01 -21.37
N SER A 875 -9.21 -17.80 -21.32
CA SER A 875 -7.85 -17.26 -21.19
C SER A 875 -7.44 -16.38 -22.38
N LYS A 876 -7.94 -16.67 -23.58
CA LYS A 876 -7.49 -15.99 -24.79
C LYS A 876 -8.45 -14.91 -25.30
N TYR A 877 -9.76 -15.17 -25.28
CA TYR A 877 -10.75 -14.32 -25.96
C TYR A 877 -11.73 -13.59 -25.03
N PHE A 878 -11.95 -14.10 -23.82
CA PHE A 878 -12.84 -13.45 -22.85
C PHE A 878 -12.00 -12.67 -21.83
N ARG A 879 -11.60 -11.46 -22.20
CA ARG A 879 -10.78 -10.58 -21.36
C ARG A 879 -11.64 -9.45 -20.82
N GLU A 880 -12.00 -9.54 -19.55
CA GLU A 880 -12.60 -8.42 -18.83
C GLU A 880 -11.55 -7.34 -18.56
N GLY A 881 -11.95 -6.07 -18.61
CA GLY A 881 -11.08 -4.94 -18.29
C GLY A 881 -11.48 -3.66 -19.00
N PHE A 882 -10.74 -2.59 -18.70
CA PHE A 882 -10.87 -1.29 -19.35
C PHE A 882 -9.52 -0.59 -19.44
N HIS A 883 -9.44 0.42 -20.30
CA HIS A 883 -8.28 1.29 -20.40
C HIS A 883 -8.57 2.63 -19.72
N ILE A 884 -7.64 3.09 -18.89
CA ILE A 884 -7.59 4.48 -18.46
C ILE A 884 -6.57 5.19 -19.35
N PHE A 885 -7.02 6.27 -19.99
CA PHE A 885 -6.16 7.19 -20.70
C PHE A 885 -5.83 8.36 -19.77
N GLU A 886 -4.55 8.51 -19.42
CA GLU A 886 -4.03 9.67 -18.72
C GLU A 886 -3.00 10.39 -19.60
N HIS A 887 -3.04 11.72 -19.59
CA HIS A 887 -2.14 12.57 -20.36
C HIS A 887 -2.25 14.01 -19.85
N ILE A 888 -1.15 14.76 -19.83
CA ILE A 888 -1.11 16.15 -19.37
C ILE A 888 -2.09 17.06 -20.14
N LEU A 889 -2.31 16.77 -21.42
CA LEU A 889 -3.25 17.49 -22.29
C LEU A 889 -4.74 17.29 -21.91
N PHE A 890 -5.07 16.33 -21.04
CA PHE A 890 -6.42 16.19 -20.51
C PHE A 890 -6.70 17.12 -19.33
N ARG A 891 -5.68 17.84 -18.81
CA ARG A 891 -5.94 18.91 -17.82
C ARG A 891 -6.58 20.13 -18.48
N PRO A 892 -7.50 20.82 -17.79
CA PRO A 892 -8.00 22.11 -18.25
C PRO A 892 -6.85 23.09 -18.49
N VAL A 893 -6.91 23.80 -19.60
CA VAL A 893 -5.93 24.83 -19.99
C VAL A 893 -6.51 26.22 -19.74
N ASP A 894 -5.69 27.14 -19.25
CA ASP A 894 -6.11 28.54 -19.07
C ASP A 894 -5.95 29.32 -20.38
N ASP A 895 -6.92 30.21 -20.62
CA ASP A 895 -6.76 31.32 -21.55
C ASP A 895 -5.78 32.34 -20.95
N VAL A 896 -4.78 32.73 -21.73
CA VAL A 896 -3.91 33.84 -21.36
C VAL A 896 -4.42 35.07 -22.09
N GLU A 897 -4.89 36.09 -21.36
CA GLU A 897 -5.16 37.40 -21.96
C GLU A 897 -3.89 37.90 -22.65
N ILE A 898 -4.04 38.37 -23.88
CA ILE A 898 -2.94 38.99 -24.63
C ILE A 898 -2.69 40.35 -23.96
N THR A 899 -1.77 40.40 -23.00
CA THR A 899 -1.23 41.66 -22.46
C THR A 899 -0.10 42.19 -23.32
#